data_AF-A0A9D7MTW5-F1
#
_entry.id   AF-A0A9D7MTW5-F1
#
_cell.length_a   1.000
_cell.length_b   1.000
_cell.length_c   1.000
_cell.angle_alpha   90.00
_cell.angle_beta   90.00
_cell.angle_gamma   90.00
#
_symmetry.space_group_name_H-M   'P 1'
#
loop_
_entity.id
_entity.type
_entity.pdbx_description
1 polymer ?
#
loop_
_entity_poly.entity_id
_entity_poly.type
_entity_poly.pdbx_seq_one_letter_code
_entity_poly.pdbx_strand_id
1 'polypeptide(L)'
;MTEPDKPMDSPPSAPTPPQHAPKTRIYVLAAHPDWGQSRITRPLRDAATAVPQVQVCDLYARYPDYHIDVATEQARLTAAQLVVLLHPIQWYSMPALQKLWLDEVLSHGWAYGQGGHALRGKDLWLVASTGGAEASYHPQGYNRYFFDAFLPPYEQTAALCGMRFLPPLILHGAHSVSNAEVQQHAAVFRERLLQYPHWPELDDMDSCPACEVPEQDRPHTPESGAATPGAWAAEGSAQPPAVPPSGSHVMDHTPAWLFNSFLYLSAAVIAVPLSQALGLGAIIGYLGAGIAIGPWGLGLVTKVDDILHFAEFGVVLMLFLVGLELEPKRLWSLRRPIFGWGSAQVLACAVAFTAVGMLAGYDWRTALVAGLGLSLSSTAIALQVMAQRNLMPTGSGQAGFSILLFQDVAAIPILALLPLLGADLMPNEASAHAGRAEQAIKIVAIIAAIVLGGRLLMRPVFRWIAASRTPEIFTAASLLLVVGIATLMQQVGLSMALGAFLAGVLLAESEYRRELETNIEPFKGLLLGLFFMAVGMGVDFGVLAQFPLQMVGIVLGFLAVKGLVIYTLARAMALPFQERAVFTLLLAQGGEFAFVVFQTAAGAQVFAPQTASLLVGAVAVSMLVSPLLLVAVDKWLLPRWAQRGVTPMEEISEPQDAPIIVAGFGRYGQIVSRVLMAQGSQCTVLDHDAEMIEAARRFGYRVFFGDATRLDLLRTAGAEKAKILVVAVDDVAQSLKIVDLARAHFPHLELVARAHDVTHWNQLRERGVMRVERELFESSLRSARSVLELLGHTPHAARQTAMRFRQHNLALFEQLHPHYKDSAKLMSVVKQGRQQLEEQMAQERAAQAQRHPGGWN
;
A
#
# COMPACT_ATOMS: atom_id res chain seq x y z
N MET A 1 33.30 -53.71 61.31
CA MET A 1 34.76 -53.90 61.18
C MET A 1 35.07 -53.96 59.70
N THR A 2 36.07 -53.18 59.31
CA THR A 2 36.82 -53.16 58.04
C THR A 2 36.98 -54.50 57.35
N GLU A 3 36.85 -54.53 56.00
CA GLU A 3 37.82 -55.13 55.04
C GLU A 3 37.32 -55.04 53.58
N PRO A 4 38.17 -55.22 52.52
CA PRO A 4 38.63 -54.10 51.68
C PRO A 4 38.41 -54.26 50.14
N ASP A 5 38.87 -53.23 49.42
CA ASP A 5 39.02 -52.97 47.97
C ASP A 5 38.99 -54.12 46.93
N LYS A 6 38.30 -53.86 45.80
CA LYS A 6 38.74 -54.23 44.43
C LYS A 6 38.09 -53.32 43.35
N PRO A 7 38.76 -53.07 42.19
CA PRO A 7 38.56 -51.90 41.34
C PRO A 7 37.63 -52.09 40.12
N MET A 8 37.34 -50.94 39.48
CA MET A 8 36.48 -50.66 38.33
C MET A 8 36.59 -51.64 37.15
N ASP A 9 35.44 -52.24 36.80
CA ASP A 9 35.15 -52.79 35.47
C ASP A 9 34.26 -51.83 34.67
N SER A 10 34.56 -51.75 33.38
CA SER A 10 33.88 -51.13 32.23
C SER A 10 32.40 -50.71 32.39
N PRO A 11 32.00 -49.53 31.87
CA PRO A 11 30.61 -49.09 31.89
C PRO A 11 29.70 -50.01 31.05
N PRO A 12 28.51 -50.35 31.57
CA PRO A 12 27.61 -51.32 30.98
C PRO A 12 26.91 -50.79 29.71
N SER A 13 26.68 -51.73 28.81
CA SER A 13 25.88 -51.64 27.58
C SER A 13 24.58 -50.84 27.74
N ALA A 14 24.32 -49.99 26.75
CA ALA A 14 23.09 -49.21 26.62
C ALA A 14 21.83 -50.08 26.81
N PRO A 15 20.82 -49.59 27.55
CA PRO A 15 19.59 -50.33 27.77
C PRO A 15 18.79 -50.46 26.46
N THR A 16 18.55 -51.70 26.05
CA THR A 16 17.60 -52.07 24.99
C THR A 16 16.22 -51.52 25.35
N PRO A 17 15.54 -50.78 24.46
CA PRO A 17 14.23 -50.21 24.78
C PRO A 17 13.16 -51.30 24.87
N PRO A 18 12.17 -51.16 25.77
CA PRO A 18 11.16 -52.18 26.01
C PRO A 18 10.19 -52.32 24.83
N GLN A 19 9.98 -53.56 24.40
CA GLN A 19 8.95 -53.96 23.45
C GLN A 19 7.56 -53.89 24.09
N HIS A 20 6.80 -52.83 23.77
CA HIS A 20 5.33 -52.75 23.78
C HIS A 20 4.92 -51.63 22.79
N ALA A 21 4.69 -51.96 21.51
CA ALA A 21 3.91 -51.10 20.61
C ALA A 21 2.42 -51.22 21.00
N PRO A 22 1.59 -50.15 20.98
CA PRO A 22 1.34 -49.38 19.77
C PRO A 22 1.17 -47.86 19.99
N LYS A 23 1.35 -47.04 18.94
CA LYS A 23 0.59 -45.81 18.60
C LYS A 23 1.46 -44.74 17.94
N THR A 24 1.47 -44.76 16.62
CA THR A 24 1.86 -43.64 15.75
C THR A 24 1.02 -42.42 16.12
N ARG A 25 1.60 -41.39 16.75
CA ARG A 25 0.88 -40.13 17.04
C ARG A 25 1.18 -39.13 15.94
N ILE A 26 0.19 -38.84 15.11
CA ILE A 26 0.27 -37.84 14.05
C ILE A 26 -0.16 -36.51 14.65
N TYR A 27 0.64 -35.45 14.49
CA TYR A 27 0.29 -34.10 14.93
C TYR A 27 -0.13 -33.24 13.75
N VAL A 28 -1.41 -32.89 13.66
CA VAL A 28 -1.95 -32.03 12.60
C VAL A 28 -2.07 -30.61 13.13
N LEU A 29 -1.23 -29.72 12.61
CA LEU A 29 -1.26 -28.29 12.87
C LEU A 29 -2.17 -27.62 11.84
N ALA A 30 -3.41 -27.34 12.23
CA ALA A 30 -4.43 -26.76 11.36
C ALA A 30 -4.50 -25.23 11.55
N ALA A 31 -4.25 -24.47 10.49
CA ALA A 31 -4.29 -23.01 10.52
C ALA A 31 -5.21 -22.46 9.43
N HIS A 32 -6.24 -21.72 9.82
CA HIS A 32 -7.07 -20.97 8.91
C HIS A 32 -7.57 -19.69 9.59
N PRO A 33 -7.30 -18.49 9.05
CA PRO A 33 -7.67 -17.23 9.73
C PRO A 33 -9.18 -17.00 9.79
N ASP A 34 -9.95 -17.57 8.85
CA ASP A 34 -11.42 -17.52 8.84
C ASP A 34 -12.07 -18.90 8.64
N TRP A 35 -12.19 -19.67 9.71
CA TRP A 35 -12.84 -20.99 9.67
C TRP A 35 -14.30 -20.96 9.19
N GLY A 36 -14.98 -19.82 9.30
CA GLY A 36 -16.38 -19.66 8.89
C GLY A 36 -16.56 -19.76 7.37
N GLN A 37 -15.56 -19.30 6.62
CA GLN A 37 -15.56 -19.31 5.15
C GLN A 37 -14.69 -20.43 4.55
N SER A 38 -14.06 -21.26 5.38
CA SER A 38 -13.18 -22.32 4.91
C SER A 38 -13.96 -23.44 4.20
N ARG A 39 -13.84 -23.50 2.86
CA ARG A 39 -14.47 -24.55 2.04
C ARG A 39 -13.66 -25.85 1.96
N ILE A 40 -12.33 -25.78 2.08
CA ILE A 40 -11.44 -26.94 1.93
C ILE A 40 -10.78 -27.34 3.25
N THR A 41 -10.05 -26.42 3.89
CA THR A 41 -9.25 -26.73 5.08
C THR A 41 -10.11 -27.23 6.24
N ARG A 42 -11.35 -26.74 6.39
CA ARG A 42 -12.28 -27.20 7.42
C ARG A 42 -12.69 -28.68 7.23
N PRO A 43 -13.24 -29.12 6.08
CA PRO A 43 -13.48 -30.54 5.83
C PRO A 43 -12.25 -31.44 6.07
N LEU A 44 -11.05 -30.98 5.69
CA LEU A 44 -9.81 -31.72 5.94
C LEU A 44 -9.50 -31.85 7.43
N ARG A 45 -9.60 -30.76 8.20
CA ARG A 45 -9.41 -30.76 9.66
C ARG A 45 -10.43 -31.69 10.34
N ASP A 46 -11.68 -31.64 9.92
CA ASP A 46 -12.75 -32.45 10.48
C ASP A 46 -12.52 -33.94 10.17
N ALA A 47 -12.04 -34.26 8.96
CA ALA A 47 -11.65 -35.61 8.57
C ALA A 47 -10.45 -36.15 9.37
N ALA A 48 -9.44 -35.31 9.65
CA ALA A 48 -8.30 -35.66 10.50
C ALA A 48 -8.72 -35.90 11.95
N THR A 49 -9.66 -35.11 12.48
CA THR A 49 -10.18 -35.25 13.85
C THR A 49 -10.89 -36.59 14.06
N ALA A 50 -11.44 -37.17 12.98
CA ALA A 50 -12.10 -38.47 13.02
C ALA A 50 -11.14 -39.67 13.03
N VAL A 51 -9.82 -39.45 12.97
CA VAL A 51 -8.79 -40.51 12.98
C VAL A 51 -8.24 -40.69 14.40
N PRO A 52 -8.38 -41.87 15.04
CA PRO A 52 -8.04 -42.07 16.45
C PRO A 52 -6.57 -41.83 16.84
N GLN A 53 -5.64 -41.90 15.87
CA GLN A 53 -4.20 -41.77 16.08
C GLN A 53 -3.66 -40.36 15.75
N VAL A 54 -4.57 -39.42 15.44
CA VAL A 54 -4.26 -38.03 15.07
C VAL A 54 -4.62 -37.09 16.21
N GLN A 55 -3.68 -36.22 16.58
CA GLN A 55 -3.92 -35.07 17.44
C GLN A 55 -3.99 -33.81 16.57
N VAL A 56 -5.17 -33.20 16.48
CA VAL A 56 -5.38 -31.96 15.74
C VAL A 56 -5.23 -30.76 16.67
N CYS A 57 -4.39 -29.80 16.28
CA CYS A 57 -4.29 -28.48 16.91
C CYS A 57 -4.77 -27.41 15.94
N ASP A 58 -5.93 -26.83 16.23
CA ASP A 58 -6.42 -25.63 15.55
C ASP A 58 -5.71 -24.40 16.12
N LEU A 59 -4.73 -23.86 15.38
CA LEU A 59 -3.87 -22.77 15.85
C LEU A 59 -4.64 -21.51 16.19
N TYR A 60 -5.57 -21.09 15.32
CA TYR A 60 -6.34 -19.86 15.52
C TYR A 60 -7.38 -20.00 16.64
N ALA A 61 -7.87 -21.21 16.90
CA ALA A 61 -8.72 -21.46 18.06
C ALA A 61 -7.94 -21.56 19.38
N ARG A 62 -6.67 -21.98 19.32
CA ARG A 62 -5.82 -22.20 20.51
C ARG A 62 -5.05 -20.95 20.93
N TYR A 63 -4.53 -20.20 19.97
CA TYR A 63 -3.74 -18.97 20.18
C TYR A 63 -4.37 -17.78 19.43
N PRO A 64 -5.62 -17.41 19.76
CA PRO A 64 -6.31 -16.29 19.11
C PRO A 64 -5.65 -14.92 19.39
N ASP A 65 -4.84 -14.84 20.44
CA ASP A 65 -4.03 -13.69 20.86
C ASP A 65 -2.59 -13.72 20.33
N TYR A 66 -2.25 -14.72 19.50
CA TYR A 66 -0.91 -14.92 18.92
C TYR A 66 0.19 -15.24 19.95
N HIS A 67 -0.16 -15.57 21.20
CA HIS A 67 0.81 -15.96 22.22
C HIS A 67 0.96 -17.48 22.29
N ILE A 68 2.01 -18.04 21.69
CA ILE A 68 2.20 -19.49 21.58
C ILE A 68 2.82 -20.06 22.86
N ASP A 69 2.20 -21.10 23.41
CA ASP A 69 2.79 -21.90 24.48
C ASP A 69 3.83 -22.86 23.88
N VAL A 70 5.05 -22.36 23.73
CA VAL A 70 6.18 -23.06 23.11
C VAL A 70 6.42 -24.42 23.77
N ALA A 71 6.41 -24.50 25.10
CA ALA A 71 6.70 -25.74 25.82
C ALA A 71 5.66 -26.83 25.51
N THR A 72 4.38 -26.47 25.48
CA THR A 72 3.31 -27.43 25.16
C THR A 72 3.37 -27.89 23.70
N GLU A 73 3.69 -26.99 22.77
CA GLU A 73 3.83 -27.33 21.35
C GLU A 73 5.05 -28.23 21.09
N GLN A 74 6.20 -27.92 21.70
CA GLN A 74 7.41 -28.75 21.65
C GLN A 74 7.17 -30.15 22.23
N ALA A 75 6.41 -30.27 23.32
CA ALA A 75 6.04 -31.56 23.90
C ALA A 75 5.20 -32.41 22.92
N ARG A 76 4.28 -31.79 22.17
CA ARG A 76 3.45 -32.47 21.16
C ARG A 76 4.26 -32.95 19.98
N LEU A 77 5.17 -32.11 19.48
CA LEU A 77 6.09 -32.47 18.40
C LEU A 77 7.03 -33.60 18.79
N THR A 78 7.53 -33.59 20.03
CA THR A 78 8.39 -34.66 20.56
C THR A 78 7.66 -36.00 20.52
N ALA A 79 6.38 -36.01 20.91
CA ALA A 79 5.53 -37.19 20.93
C ALA A 79 5.06 -37.66 19.53
N ALA A 80 5.18 -36.82 18.50
CA ALA A 80 4.69 -37.11 17.15
C ALA A 80 5.75 -37.77 16.27
N GLN A 81 5.34 -38.66 15.36
CA GLN A 81 6.22 -39.21 14.31
C GLN A 81 6.01 -38.52 12.96
N LEU A 82 4.78 -38.09 12.70
CA LEU A 82 4.38 -37.29 11.55
C LEU A 82 3.85 -35.94 12.03
N VAL A 83 4.37 -34.86 11.46
CA VAL A 83 3.87 -33.50 11.64
C VAL A 83 3.18 -33.09 10.34
N VAL A 84 1.92 -32.67 10.41
CA VAL A 84 1.13 -32.25 9.26
C VAL A 84 0.84 -30.76 9.36
N LEU A 85 1.25 -30.00 8.35
CA LEU A 85 0.91 -28.59 8.20
C LEU A 85 -0.34 -28.48 7.34
N LEU A 86 -1.48 -28.14 7.95
CA LEU A 86 -2.78 -28.05 7.27
C LEU A 86 -3.25 -26.59 7.19
N HIS A 87 -3.14 -25.96 6.02
CA HIS A 87 -3.52 -24.55 5.84
C HIS A 87 -3.83 -24.15 4.40
N PRO A 88 -4.58 -23.06 4.15
CA PRO A 88 -4.64 -22.48 2.82
C PRO A 88 -3.31 -21.80 2.48
N ILE A 89 -2.94 -21.78 1.21
CA ILE A 89 -1.86 -20.92 0.71
C ILE A 89 -2.41 -19.51 0.53
N GLN A 90 -1.93 -18.58 1.34
CA GLN A 90 -2.24 -17.15 1.24
C GLN A 90 -0.96 -16.41 0.93
N TRP A 91 -1.00 -15.52 -0.08
CA TRP A 91 0.19 -14.79 -0.54
C TRP A 91 1.40 -15.71 -0.78
N TYR A 92 1.16 -16.84 -1.45
CA TYR A 92 2.19 -17.83 -1.79
C TYR A 92 2.91 -18.48 -0.60
N SER A 93 2.34 -18.39 0.61
CA SER A 93 2.91 -18.97 1.83
C SER A 93 1.84 -19.43 2.83
N MET A 94 2.27 -19.81 4.04
CA MET A 94 1.42 -20.20 5.15
C MET A 94 0.79 -18.98 5.86
N PRO A 95 -0.33 -19.15 6.59
CA PRO A 95 -0.93 -18.07 7.37
C PRO A 95 0.03 -17.50 8.44
N ALA A 96 -0.13 -16.21 8.76
CA ALA A 96 0.78 -15.48 9.64
C ALA A 96 1.00 -16.15 11.01
N LEU A 97 -0.07 -16.66 11.66
CA LEU A 97 0.04 -17.33 12.95
C LEU A 97 0.81 -18.65 12.87
N GLN A 98 0.73 -19.36 11.74
CA GLN A 98 1.51 -20.57 11.53
C GLN A 98 2.99 -20.27 11.27
N LYS A 99 3.28 -19.16 10.58
CA LYS A 99 4.66 -18.69 10.44
C LYS A 99 5.26 -18.29 11.80
N LEU A 100 4.51 -17.56 12.62
CA LEU A 100 4.91 -17.22 13.99
C LEU A 100 5.16 -18.48 14.83
N TRP A 101 4.30 -19.51 14.68
CA TRP A 101 4.50 -20.80 15.35
C TRP A 101 5.80 -21.49 14.94
N LEU A 102 6.17 -21.48 13.65
CA LEU A 102 7.47 -22.01 13.23
C LEU A 102 8.61 -21.25 13.89
N ASP A 103 8.53 -19.92 13.94
CA ASP A 103 9.60 -19.06 14.47
C ASP A 103 9.84 -19.25 15.98
N GLU A 104 8.77 -19.42 16.77
CA GLU A 104 8.88 -19.56 18.22
C GLU A 104 9.07 -21.01 18.68
N VAL A 105 8.42 -21.97 18.03
CA VAL A 105 8.45 -23.38 18.46
C VAL A 105 9.69 -24.10 17.95
N LEU A 106 10.11 -23.83 16.70
CA LEU A 106 11.33 -24.40 16.13
C LEU A 106 12.55 -23.58 16.53
N SER A 107 12.84 -23.54 17.83
CA SER A 107 13.94 -22.73 18.38
C SER A 107 15.32 -23.41 18.24
N HIS A 108 16.36 -22.58 18.13
CA HIS A 108 17.77 -23.01 18.14
C HIS A 108 18.11 -23.71 19.46
N GLY A 109 18.86 -24.81 19.39
CA GLY A 109 19.22 -25.64 20.54
C GLY A 109 18.16 -26.68 20.91
N TRP A 110 16.97 -26.64 20.30
CA TRP A 110 15.92 -27.65 20.47
C TRP A 110 15.53 -28.33 19.15
N ALA A 111 15.13 -27.56 18.13
CA ALA A 111 14.72 -28.10 16.82
C ALA A 111 15.91 -28.29 15.86
N TYR A 112 16.86 -27.34 15.87
CA TYR A 112 18.06 -27.32 15.02
C TYR A 112 19.22 -26.65 15.76
N GLY A 113 20.43 -26.71 15.19
CA GLY A 113 21.63 -26.15 15.80
C GLY A 113 22.26 -27.04 16.87
N GLN A 114 23.20 -26.51 17.66
CA GLN A 114 23.96 -27.31 18.64
C GLN A 114 23.05 -27.84 19.76
N GLY A 115 22.90 -29.16 19.86
CA GLY A 115 21.98 -29.83 20.80
C GLY A 115 20.52 -29.93 20.31
N GLY A 116 20.17 -29.26 19.22
CA GLY A 116 18.82 -29.27 18.65
C GLY A 116 18.54 -30.49 17.79
N HIS A 117 18.11 -31.59 18.41
CA HIS A 117 17.85 -32.87 17.73
C HIS A 117 16.42 -33.39 17.92
N ALA A 118 15.52 -32.59 18.52
CA ALA A 118 14.20 -33.04 18.94
C ALA A 118 13.30 -33.51 17.78
N LEU A 119 13.54 -33.01 16.56
CA LEU A 119 12.74 -33.32 15.37
C LEU A 119 13.42 -34.28 14.40
N ARG A 120 14.65 -34.70 14.69
CA ARG A 120 15.44 -35.53 13.78
C ARG A 120 14.76 -36.88 13.54
N GLY A 121 14.63 -37.27 12.27
CA GLY A 121 14.04 -38.54 11.86
C GLY A 121 12.51 -38.57 11.88
N LYS A 122 11.83 -37.43 12.09
CA LYS A 122 10.38 -37.30 11.94
C LYS A 122 10.01 -36.95 10.50
N ASP A 123 8.76 -37.23 10.12
CA ASP A 123 8.23 -36.83 8.81
C ASP A 123 7.45 -35.51 8.90
N LEU A 124 7.59 -34.64 7.91
CA LEU A 124 6.82 -33.42 7.73
C LEU A 124 5.97 -33.51 6.46
N TRP A 125 4.65 -33.34 6.58
CA TRP A 125 3.73 -33.39 5.45
C TRP A 125 2.95 -32.08 5.30
N LEU A 126 2.99 -31.50 4.11
CA LEU A 126 2.21 -30.31 3.77
C LEU A 126 0.87 -30.72 3.14
N VAL A 127 -0.23 -30.23 3.73
CA VAL A 127 -1.58 -30.40 3.21
C VAL A 127 -2.19 -29.02 3.02
N ALA A 128 -2.33 -28.59 1.78
CA ALA A 128 -2.72 -27.21 1.52
C ALA A 128 -3.74 -27.05 0.39
N SER A 129 -4.37 -25.90 0.37
CA SER A 129 -5.30 -25.52 -0.70
C SER A 129 -4.93 -24.18 -1.30
N THR A 130 -5.06 -24.05 -2.62
CA THR A 130 -4.83 -22.77 -3.30
C THR A 130 -6.12 -22.09 -3.71
N GLY A 131 -6.12 -20.76 -3.74
CA GLY A 131 -7.27 -19.99 -4.24
C GLY A 131 -7.51 -20.23 -5.74
N GLY A 132 -6.44 -20.18 -6.54
CA GLY A 132 -6.47 -20.43 -7.99
C GLY A 132 -6.51 -21.90 -8.35
N ALA A 133 -7.10 -22.22 -9.51
CA ALA A 133 -7.07 -23.57 -10.09
C ALA A 133 -5.64 -23.99 -10.46
N GLU A 134 -5.39 -25.28 -10.66
CA GLU A 134 -4.04 -25.81 -10.93
C GLU A 134 -3.40 -25.14 -12.15
N ALA A 135 -4.19 -24.92 -13.21
CA ALA A 135 -3.76 -24.21 -14.41
C ALA A 135 -3.26 -22.76 -14.17
N SER A 136 -3.56 -22.17 -13.01
CA SER A 136 -3.00 -20.86 -12.64
C SER A 136 -1.54 -20.93 -12.19
N TYR A 137 -1.09 -22.09 -11.72
CA TYR A 137 0.27 -22.40 -11.29
C TYR A 137 1.06 -23.01 -12.44
N HIS A 138 1.28 -22.18 -13.45
CA HIS A 138 2.07 -22.50 -14.63
C HIS A 138 2.88 -21.24 -14.98
N PRO A 139 4.05 -21.34 -15.64
CA PRO A 139 4.78 -20.18 -16.15
C PRO A 139 3.91 -19.19 -16.96
N GLN A 140 2.85 -19.68 -17.61
CA GLN A 140 1.89 -18.90 -18.40
C GLN A 140 0.60 -18.53 -17.63
N GLY A 141 0.42 -19.07 -16.43
CA GLY A 141 -0.69 -18.76 -15.53
C GLY A 141 -0.39 -17.51 -14.70
N TYR A 142 -1.41 -16.95 -14.05
CA TYR A 142 -1.23 -15.70 -13.30
C TYR A 142 -0.30 -15.84 -12.07
N ASN A 143 -0.06 -17.06 -11.57
CA ASN A 143 0.92 -17.31 -10.49
C ASN A 143 2.36 -17.49 -11.00
N ARG A 144 2.59 -17.50 -12.33
CA ARG A 144 3.89 -17.45 -13.03
C ARG A 144 4.89 -18.58 -12.76
N TYR A 145 4.57 -19.51 -11.87
CA TYR A 145 5.41 -20.65 -11.55
C TYR A 145 4.54 -21.89 -11.36
N PHE A 146 5.11 -23.05 -11.64
CA PHE A 146 4.56 -24.30 -11.14
C PHE A 146 4.46 -24.25 -9.62
N PHE A 147 3.46 -24.93 -9.05
CA PHE A 147 3.22 -24.85 -7.62
C PHE A 147 4.44 -25.32 -6.80
N ASP A 148 5.22 -26.25 -7.36
CA ASP A 148 6.43 -26.80 -6.76
C ASP A 148 7.49 -25.73 -6.45
N ALA A 149 7.49 -24.60 -7.17
CA ALA A 149 8.40 -23.48 -6.87
C ALA A 149 8.12 -22.79 -5.52
N PHE A 150 6.98 -23.06 -4.89
CA PHE A 150 6.59 -22.51 -3.59
C PHE A 150 6.85 -23.48 -2.42
N LEU A 151 7.31 -24.70 -2.72
CA LEU A 151 7.66 -25.73 -1.73
C LEU A 151 9.06 -25.58 -1.07
N PRO A 152 10.09 -25.00 -1.72
CA PRO A 152 11.45 -24.99 -1.17
C PRO A 152 11.58 -24.45 0.27
N PRO A 153 10.83 -23.43 0.72
CA PRO A 153 10.88 -22.99 2.11
C PRO A 153 10.47 -24.07 3.11
N TYR A 154 9.48 -24.90 2.78
CA TYR A 154 9.02 -26.01 3.64
C TYR A 154 10.04 -27.16 3.64
N GLU A 155 10.56 -27.51 2.46
CA GLU A 155 11.60 -28.52 2.28
C GLU A 155 12.86 -28.15 3.06
N GLN A 156 13.32 -26.91 2.94
CA GLN A 156 14.49 -26.41 3.64
C GLN A 156 14.27 -26.37 5.16
N THR A 157 13.06 -26.02 5.61
CA THR A 157 12.71 -26.04 7.05
C THR A 157 12.77 -27.47 7.59
N ALA A 158 12.25 -28.45 6.85
CA ALA A 158 12.33 -29.86 7.22
C ALA A 158 13.79 -30.34 7.27
N ALA A 159 14.58 -30.05 6.23
CA ALA A 159 15.99 -30.43 6.15
C ALA A 159 16.81 -29.83 7.29
N LEU A 160 16.61 -28.56 7.63
CA LEU A 160 17.30 -27.88 8.73
C LEU A 160 16.99 -28.52 10.09
N CYS A 161 15.75 -28.98 10.30
CA CYS A 161 15.33 -29.67 11.52
C CYS A 161 15.63 -31.18 11.52
N GLY A 162 16.24 -31.70 10.44
CA GLY A 162 16.52 -33.13 10.26
C GLY A 162 15.26 -34.00 10.07
N MET A 163 14.17 -33.42 9.55
CA MET A 163 12.94 -34.11 9.18
C MET A 163 12.94 -34.51 7.70
N ARG A 164 12.18 -35.53 7.33
CA ARG A 164 11.91 -35.90 5.94
C ARG A 164 10.65 -35.19 5.44
N PHE A 165 10.75 -34.38 4.40
CA PHE A 165 9.60 -33.73 3.78
C PHE A 165 8.88 -34.70 2.84
N LEU A 166 7.60 -34.96 3.09
CA LEU A 166 6.79 -35.89 2.30
C LEU A 166 6.13 -35.19 1.11
N PRO A 167 5.80 -35.92 0.03
CA PRO A 167 5.08 -35.35 -1.12
C PRO A 167 3.79 -34.63 -0.67
N PRO A 168 3.62 -33.34 -1.00
CA PRO A 168 2.53 -32.54 -0.47
C PRO A 168 1.18 -32.97 -1.06
N LEU A 169 0.11 -32.81 -0.28
CA LEU A 169 -1.25 -33.00 -0.75
C LEU A 169 -1.91 -31.64 -0.99
N ILE A 170 -2.09 -31.28 -2.26
CA ILE A 170 -2.56 -29.96 -2.66
C ILE A 170 -3.90 -30.06 -3.38
N LEU A 171 -4.88 -29.23 -2.96
CA LEU A 171 -6.14 -29.05 -3.68
C LEU A 171 -6.21 -27.65 -4.28
N HIS A 172 -6.21 -27.58 -5.61
CA HIS A 172 -6.28 -26.31 -6.31
C HIS A 172 -7.72 -25.82 -6.54
N GLY A 173 -7.92 -24.51 -6.59
CA GLY A 173 -9.18 -23.89 -6.98
C GLY A 173 -10.23 -23.83 -5.87
N ALA A 174 -9.86 -23.38 -4.67
CA ALA A 174 -10.73 -23.37 -3.49
C ALA A 174 -12.11 -22.72 -3.68
N HIS A 175 -12.21 -21.78 -4.61
CA HIS A 175 -13.46 -21.09 -4.93
C HIS A 175 -14.29 -21.78 -6.02
N SER A 176 -13.67 -22.61 -6.86
CA SER A 176 -14.29 -23.22 -8.04
C SER A 176 -14.56 -24.72 -7.93
N VAL A 177 -13.86 -25.45 -7.05
CA VAL A 177 -14.04 -26.91 -6.90
C VAL A 177 -15.42 -27.26 -6.35
N SER A 178 -15.95 -28.39 -6.83
CA SER A 178 -17.25 -28.92 -6.40
C SER A 178 -17.16 -29.54 -5.01
N ASN A 179 -18.28 -29.61 -4.30
CA ASN A 179 -18.32 -30.26 -2.98
C ASN A 179 -17.98 -31.76 -3.05
N ALA A 180 -18.26 -32.43 -4.17
CA ALA A 180 -17.90 -33.83 -4.37
C ALA A 180 -16.38 -34.04 -4.41
N GLU A 181 -15.68 -33.18 -5.16
CA GLU A 181 -14.20 -33.20 -5.22
C GLU A 181 -13.57 -32.90 -3.86
N VAL A 182 -14.14 -31.96 -3.09
CA VAL A 182 -13.67 -31.66 -1.72
C VAL A 182 -13.84 -32.87 -0.80
N GLN A 183 -14.97 -33.57 -0.87
CA GLN A 183 -15.20 -34.78 -0.06
C GLN A 183 -14.26 -35.94 -0.48
N GLN A 184 -14.02 -36.11 -1.78
CA GLN A 184 -13.06 -37.09 -2.29
C GLN A 184 -11.65 -36.77 -1.80
N HIS A 185 -11.24 -35.51 -1.88
CA HIS A 185 -9.92 -35.07 -1.40
C HIS A 185 -9.78 -35.27 0.13
N ALA A 186 -10.83 -34.98 0.90
CA ALA A 186 -10.85 -35.25 2.34
C ALA A 186 -10.80 -36.74 2.68
N ALA A 187 -11.40 -37.61 1.85
CA ALA A 187 -11.30 -39.05 1.99
C ALA A 187 -9.87 -39.55 1.75
N VAL A 188 -9.19 -39.06 0.70
CA VAL A 188 -7.78 -39.37 0.43
C VAL A 188 -6.89 -38.92 1.59
N PHE A 189 -7.08 -37.70 2.09
CA PHE A 189 -6.33 -37.20 3.25
C PHE A 189 -6.52 -38.10 4.48
N ARG A 190 -7.76 -38.49 4.79
CA ARG A 190 -8.08 -39.39 5.91
C ARG A 190 -7.46 -40.78 5.73
N GLU A 191 -7.52 -41.34 4.53
CA GLU A 191 -6.95 -42.64 4.23
C GLU A 191 -5.43 -42.66 4.41
N ARG A 192 -4.74 -41.62 3.92
CA ARG A 192 -3.29 -41.42 4.12
C ARG A 192 -2.93 -41.35 5.60
N LEU A 193 -3.70 -40.62 6.41
CA LEU A 193 -3.50 -40.57 7.87
C LEU A 193 -3.71 -41.93 8.56
N LEU A 194 -4.61 -42.77 8.05
CA LEU A 194 -4.85 -44.12 8.58
C LEU A 194 -3.73 -45.10 8.22
N GLN A 195 -3.17 -44.98 7.02
CA GLN A 195 -2.16 -45.90 6.48
C GLN A 195 -0.73 -45.53 6.89
N TYR A 196 -0.46 -44.30 7.31
CA TYR A 196 0.88 -43.86 7.73
C TYR A 196 1.48 -44.78 8.83
N PRO A 197 2.74 -45.23 8.72
CA PRO A 197 3.78 -44.82 7.75
C PRO A 197 3.87 -45.67 6.47
N HIS A 198 2.90 -46.54 6.17
CA HIS A 198 2.97 -47.51 5.07
C HIS A 198 2.49 -46.93 3.74
N TRP A 199 3.01 -45.77 3.34
CA TRP A 199 2.71 -45.22 2.02
C TRP A 199 3.69 -45.80 0.99
N PRO A 200 3.21 -46.31 -0.15
CA PRO A 200 4.09 -46.86 -1.19
C PRO A 200 5.19 -45.91 -1.65
N GLU A 201 4.91 -44.60 -1.65
CA GLU A 201 5.86 -43.56 -2.08
C GLU A 201 6.98 -43.32 -1.05
N LEU A 202 6.85 -43.78 0.19
CA LEU A 202 7.87 -43.62 1.23
C LEU A 202 8.97 -44.67 1.17
N ASP A 203 8.72 -45.81 0.50
CA ASP A 203 9.66 -46.92 0.38
C ASP A 203 10.88 -46.56 -0.50
N ASP A 204 10.67 -45.68 -1.48
CA ASP A 204 11.68 -45.24 -2.45
C ASP A 204 12.36 -43.90 -2.07
N MET A 205 12.04 -43.31 -0.91
CA MET A 205 12.59 -42.02 -0.47
C MET A 205 13.80 -42.18 0.46
N ASP A 206 14.89 -41.47 0.13
CA ASP A 206 16.10 -41.39 0.95
C ASP A 206 15.80 -40.93 2.38
N SER A 207 16.56 -41.47 3.35
CA SER A 207 16.47 -41.04 4.75
C SER A 207 16.98 -39.61 4.92
N CYS A 208 16.24 -38.81 5.70
CA CYS A 208 16.47 -37.40 6.08
C CYS A 208 17.82 -36.77 5.60
N PRO A 209 17.80 -35.76 4.72
CA PRO A 209 19.03 -35.06 4.33
C PRO A 209 19.62 -34.33 5.54
N ALA A 210 20.90 -34.57 5.84
CA ALA A 210 21.62 -33.83 6.88
C ALA A 210 22.00 -32.44 6.33
N CYS A 211 21.32 -31.40 6.81
CA CYS A 211 21.72 -30.01 6.54
C CYS A 211 22.69 -29.54 7.63
N GLU A 212 24.00 -29.64 7.37
CA GLU A 212 25.02 -29.11 8.29
C GLU A 212 25.24 -27.62 8.07
N VAL A 213 24.84 -26.80 9.05
CA VAL A 213 25.12 -25.36 9.06
C VAL A 213 26.56 -25.12 9.55
N PRO A 214 27.42 -24.41 8.79
CA PRO A 214 28.79 -24.09 9.19
C PRO A 214 28.86 -23.38 10.54
N GLU A 215 29.88 -23.67 11.36
CA GLU A 215 30.01 -23.10 12.72
C GLU A 215 30.07 -21.57 12.76
N GLN A 216 30.70 -20.96 11.76
CA GLN A 216 30.81 -19.50 11.63
C GLN A 216 29.47 -18.79 11.37
N ASP A 217 28.49 -19.53 10.82
CA ASP A 217 27.15 -19.01 10.52
C ASP A 217 26.16 -19.29 11.67
N ARG A 218 26.63 -19.85 12.78
CA ARG A 218 25.82 -20.16 13.96
C ARG A 218 25.74 -18.95 14.91
N PRO A 219 24.58 -18.71 15.56
CA PRO A 219 24.48 -17.68 16.59
C PRO A 219 25.37 -18.03 17.79
N HIS A 220 26.31 -17.16 18.15
CA HIS A 220 27.12 -17.32 19.36
C HIS A 220 26.26 -17.04 20.60
N THR A 221 26.02 -18.05 21.44
CA THR A 221 25.51 -17.84 22.79
C THR A 221 26.61 -17.25 23.67
N PRO A 222 26.41 -16.10 24.33
CA PRO A 222 27.33 -15.65 25.36
C PRO A 222 27.17 -16.56 26.57
N GLU A 223 28.14 -17.46 26.79
CA GLU A 223 28.21 -18.21 28.04
C GLU A 223 28.49 -17.27 29.22
N SER A 224 27.93 -17.64 30.36
CA SER A 224 28.01 -16.97 31.65
C SER A 224 29.44 -16.58 32.05
N GLY A 225 29.70 -15.28 32.19
CA GLY A 225 30.91 -14.76 32.83
C GLY A 225 30.98 -13.24 32.80
N ALA A 226 30.95 -12.63 33.98
CA ALA A 226 31.22 -11.23 34.34
C ALA A 226 31.52 -10.22 33.20
N ALA A 227 30.70 -9.16 33.15
CA ALA A 227 31.00 -7.96 32.38
C ALA A 227 32.31 -7.31 32.87
N THR A 228 33.28 -7.17 31.97
CA THR A 228 34.38 -6.19 32.09
C THR A 228 34.39 -5.30 30.84
N PRO A 229 34.27 -3.97 30.97
CA PRO A 229 34.32 -3.08 29.84
C PRO A 229 35.78 -2.77 29.46
N GLY A 230 36.15 -3.06 28.22
CA GLY A 230 37.34 -2.51 27.58
C GLY A 230 38.41 -3.54 27.23
N ALA A 231 38.54 -3.85 25.93
CA ALA A 231 39.79 -4.22 25.28
C ALA A 231 39.53 -4.47 23.78
N TRP A 232 39.54 -3.42 22.97
CA TRP A 232 39.87 -3.53 21.54
C TRP A 232 41.16 -2.73 21.33
N ALA A 233 42.26 -3.28 21.82
CA ALA A 233 43.60 -2.79 21.51
C ALA A 233 44.57 -3.98 21.49
N ALA A 234 45.17 -4.15 20.31
CA ALA A 234 46.44 -4.82 20.03
C ALA A 234 46.58 -6.31 20.37
N GLU A 235 46.65 -7.12 19.32
CA GLU A 235 47.72 -8.11 19.19
C GLU A 235 47.99 -8.38 17.71
N GLY A 236 49.26 -8.21 17.33
CA GLY A 236 49.74 -8.34 15.96
C GLY A 236 50.59 -9.59 15.76
N SER A 237 51.07 -9.68 14.51
CA SER A 237 52.22 -10.46 14.04
C SER A 237 52.06 -11.97 13.85
N ALA A 238 51.70 -12.36 12.61
CA ALA A 238 52.31 -13.52 11.96
C ALA A 238 52.41 -13.24 10.45
N GLN A 239 53.64 -13.20 9.93
CA GLN A 239 53.95 -13.07 8.50
C GLN A 239 53.56 -14.35 7.75
N PRO A 240 52.93 -14.27 6.55
CA PRO A 240 52.86 -15.41 5.64
C PRO A 240 54.11 -15.47 4.73
N PRO A 241 54.49 -16.65 4.24
CA PRO A 241 55.72 -16.84 3.48
C PRO A 241 55.58 -16.36 2.02
N ALA A 242 56.73 -16.09 1.41
CA ALA A 242 56.91 -15.43 0.13
C ALA A 242 56.38 -16.21 -1.09
N VAL A 243 55.75 -15.48 -2.04
CA VAL A 243 55.41 -15.91 -3.41
C VAL A 243 56.23 -15.06 -4.39
N PRO A 244 56.84 -15.63 -5.45
CA PRO A 244 57.70 -14.90 -6.39
C PRO A 244 56.88 -14.06 -7.40
N PRO A 245 57.50 -13.10 -8.11
CA PRO A 245 56.77 -12.06 -8.82
C PRO A 245 56.30 -12.55 -10.19
N SER A 246 55.00 -12.48 -10.43
CA SER A 246 54.45 -12.53 -11.79
C SER A 246 53.22 -11.63 -11.90
N GLY A 247 53.31 -10.63 -12.78
CA GLY A 247 52.16 -10.10 -13.51
C GLY A 247 51.19 -9.21 -12.73
N SER A 248 51.32 -7.91 -12.96
CA SER A 248 50.20 -6.96 -12.92
C SER A 248 48.98 -7.49 -13.68
N HIS A 249 47.78 -7.24 -13.11
CA HIS A 249 46.41 -7.55 -13.59
C HIS A 249 45.82 -8.89 -13.13
N VAL A 250 45.04 -8.89 -12.04
CA VAL A 250 43.65 -9.41 -11.99
C VAL A 250 42.92 -8.79 -10.77
N MET A 251 42.33 -7.61 -10.93
CA MET A 251 41.14 -7.19 -10.19
C MET A 251 40.24 -6.40 -11.16
N ASP A 252 39.82 -7.07 -12.22
CA ASP A 252 38.75 -6.64 -13.12
C ASP A 252 38.12 -7.98 -13.55
N HIS A 253 36.82 -8.23 -13.47
CA HIS A 253 35.75 -7.50 -14.13
C HIS A 253 34.40 -7.83 -13.45
N THR A 254 33.92 -7.03 -12.49
CA THR A 254 32.46 -6.93 -12.38
C THR A 254 32.00 -6.17 -13.62
N PRO A 255 31.10 -6.71 -14.46
CA PRO A 255 30.65 -5.98 -15.64
C PRO A 255 30.12 -4.61 -15.22
N ALA A 256 30.60 -3.54 -15.86
CA ALA A 256 30.25 -2.17 -15.47
C ALA A 256 28.73 -1.93 -15.44
N TRP A 257 27.98 -2.60 -16.33
CA TRP A 257 26.52 -2.57 -16.33
C TRP A 257 25.92 -3.16 -15.04
N LEU A 258 26.47 -4.26 -14.52
CA LEU A 258 25.98 -4.94 -13.33
C LEU A 258 26.28 -4.14 -12.06
N PHE A 259 27.48 -3.56 -11.98
CA PHE A 259 27.85 -2.65 -10.88
C PHE A 259 26.97 -1.39 -10.86
N ASN A 260 26.79 -0.74 -12.02
CA ASN A 260 25.95 0.44 -12.14
C ASN A 260 24.47 0.13 -11.82
N SER A 261 23.92 -0.98 -12.33
CA SER A 261 22.56 -1.41 -11.99
C SER A 261 22.40 -1.69 -10.49
N PHE A 262 23.34 -2.38 -9.86
CA PHE A 262 23.33 -2.61 -8.41
C PHE A 262 23.35 -1.28 -7.64
N LEU A 263 24.21 -0.35 -8.06
CA LEU A 263 24.33 0.95 -7.41
C LEU A 263 23.04 1.77 -7.52
N TYR A 264 22.44 1.87 -8.71
CA TYR A 264 21.19 2.63 -8.91
C TYR A 264 20.03 2.03 -8.13
N LEU A 265 19.87 0.71 -8.16
CA LEU A 265 18.82 0.02 -7.42
C LEU A 265 19.01 0.16 -5.92
N SER A 266 20.25 0.01 -5.41
CA SER A 266 20.56 0.20 -3.99
C SER A 266 20.29 1.63 -3.54
N ALA A 267 20.72 2.63 -4.33
CA ALA A 267 20.48 4.03 -4.04
C ALA A 267 18.98 4.35 -4.01
N ALA A 268 18.19 3.81 -4.94
CA ALA A 268 16.74 3.96 -4.95
C ALA A 268 16.07 3.29 -3.74
N VAL A 269 16.41 2.03 -3.43
CA VAL A 269 15.84 1.25 -2.33
C VAL A 269 16.13 1.89 -0.97
N ILE A 270 17.23 2.62 -0.81
CA ILE A 270 17.56 3.33 0.43
C ILE A 270 16.94 4.73 0.45
N ALA A 271 17.16 5.54 -0.59
CA ALA A 271 16.80 6.96 -0.57
C ALA A 271 15.29 7.19 -0.70
N VAL A 272 14.57 6.35 -1.45
CA VAL A 272 13.13 6.55 -1.67
C VAL A 272 12.32 6.29 -0.39
N PRO A 273 12.49 5.17 0.34
CA PRO A 273 11.80 4.98 1.62
C PRO A 273 12.18 6.04 2.66
N LEU A 274 13.45 6.46 2.71
CA LEU A 274 13.88 7.53 3.62
C LEU A 274 13.18 8.85 3.30
N SER A 275 13.11 9.24 2.02
CA SER A 275 12.40 10.43 1.57
C SER A 275 10.90 10.36 1.84
N GLN A 276 10.29 9.19 1.68
CA GLN A 276 8.88 8.97 2.03
C GLN A 276 8.64 9.04 3.54
N ALA A 277 9.53 8.48 4.36
CA ALA A 277 9.46 8.57 5.82
C ALA A 277 9.56 10.01 6.33
N LEU A 278 10.30 10.86 5.61
CA LEU A 278 10.38 12.31 5.85
C LEU A 278 9.18 13.11 5.28
N GLY A 279 8.24 12.46 4.59
CA GLY A 279 7.07 13.10 3.99
C GLY A 279 7.37 13.92 2.72
N LEU A 280 8.52 13.73 2.07
CA LEU A 280 8.96 14.51 0.90
C LEU A 280 8.56 13.90 -0.45
N GLY A 281 8.06 12.65 -0.46
CA GLY A 281 7.66 11.93 -1.68
C GLY A 281 8.82 11.14 -2.34
N ALA A 282 8.51 10.39 -3.39
CA ALA A 282 9.48 9.45 -4.00
C ALA A 282 10.46 10.13 -4.97
N ILE A 283 10.00 11.14 -5.72
CA ILE A 283 10.81 11.86 -6.72
C ILE A 283 12.00 12.56 -6.07
N ILE A 284 11.79 13.16 -4.88
CA ILE A 284 12.87 13.76 -4.09
C ILE A 284 13.91 12.72 -3.67
N GLY A 285 13.48 11.51 -3.32
CA GLY A 285 14.38 10.39 -3.02
C GLY A 285 15.25 10.01 -4.22
N TYR A 286 14.67 9.91 -5.42
CA TYR A 286 15.43 9.63 -6.65
C TYR A 286 16.42 10.76 -7.01
N LEU A 287 15.97 12.01 -6.95
CA LEU A 287 16.81 13.17 -7.25
C LEU A 287 17.98 13.28 -6.25
N GLY A 288 17.69 13.13 -4.96
CA GLY A 288 18.69 13.15 -3.89
C GLY A 288 19.68 11.99 -3.99
N ALA A 289 19.20 10.78 -4.33
CA ALA A 289 20.06 9.64 -4.63
C ALA A 289 21.02 9.95 -5.78
N GLY A 290 20.50 10.55 -6.86
CA GLY A 290 21.31 10.97 -8.02
C GLY A 290 22.40 11.96 -7.64
N ILE A 291 22.05 13.02 -6.90
CA ILE A 291 23.02 14.00 -6.40
C ILE A 291 24.09 13.31 -5.53
N ALA A 292 23.69 12.37 -4.68
CA ALA A 292 24.60 11.67 -3.78
C ALA A 292 25.56 10.71 -4.51
N ILE A 293 25.10 9.92 -5.49
CA ILE A 293 25.95 8.95 -6.20
C ILE A 293 26.71 9.55 -7.40
N GLY A 294 26.24 10.69 -7.91
CA GLY A 294 26.77 11.35 -9.09
C GLY A 294 28.18 11.93 -8.91
N PRO A 295 28.74 12.53 -9.98
CA PRO A 295 30.13 12.99 -10.01
C PRO A 295 30.49 13.99 -8.90
N TRP A 296 29.52 14.81 -8.51
CA TRP A 296 29.69 15.89 -7.52
C TRP A 296 29.38 15.46 -6.08
N GLY A 297 28.80 14.27 -5.88
CA GLY A 297 28.54 13.70 -4.57
C GLY A 297 29.67 12.76 -4.13
N LEU A 298 29.38 11.46 -4.12
CA LEU A 298 30.34 10.39 -3.82
C LEU A 298 31.23 10.03 -5.03
N GLY A 299 30.90 10.52 -6.22
CA GLY A 299 31.69 10.27 -7.44
C GLY A 299 31.69 8.82 -7.91
N LEU A 300 30.70 8.03 -7.50
CA LEU A 300 30.59 6.60 -7.83
C LEU A 300 30.20 6.37 -9.30
N VAL A 301 29.56 7.37 -9.92
CA VAL A 301 29.10 7.35 -11.31
C VAL A 301 29.67 8.56 -12.03
N THR A 302 30.45 8.33 -13.09
CA THR A 302 31.17 9.40 -13.81
C THR A 302 30.63 9.68 -15.21
N LYS A 303 30.05 8.67 -15.89
CA LYS A 303 29.47 8.83 -17.23
C LYS A 303 27.97 9.13 -17.17
N VAL A 304 27.63 10.38 -16.87
CA VAL A 304 26.22 10.79 -16.69
C VAL A 304 25.46 10.84 -18.03
N ASP A 305 26.13 11.23 -19.12
CA ASP A 305 25.49 11.41 -20.43
C ASP A 305 24.88 10.11 -20.98
N ASP A 306 25.58 8.99 -20.88
CA ASP A 306 25.09 7.67 -21.34
C ASP A 306 23.80 7.28 -20.60
N ILE A 307 23.73 7.62 -19.31
CA ILE A 307 22.58 7.31 -18.46
C ILE A 307 21.42 8.24 -18.77
N LEU A 308 21.68 9.53 -19.02
CA LEU A 308 20.66 10.50 -19.39
C LEU A 308 19.94 10.08 -20.67
N HIS A 309 20.66 9.68 -21.72
CA HIS A 309 20.05 9.19 -22.98
C HIS A 309 19.18 7.96 -22.75
N PHE A 310 19.62 7.01 -21.91
CA PHE A 310 18.81 5.85 -21.56
C PHE A 310 17.60 6.23 -20.69
N ALA A 311 17.76 7.19 -19.79
CA ALA A 311 16.70 7.60 -18.87
C ALA A 311 15.64 8.50 -19.52
N GLU A 312 15.98 9.22 -20.61
CA GLU A 312 15.01 9.91 -21.47
C GLU A 312 13.94 8.96 -22.00
N PHE A 313 14.28 7.68 -22.23
CA PHE A 313 13.32 6.65 -22.61
C PHE A 313 12.22 6.44 -21.54
N GLY A 314 12.52 6.69 -20.26
CA GLY A 314 11.52 6.69 -19.20
C GLY A 314 10.44 7.77 -19.40
N VAL A 315 10.83 8.95 -19.88
CA VAL A 315 9.87 10.02 -20.22
C VAL A 315 9.07 9.67 -21.47
N VAL A 316 9.67 8.99 -22.45
CA VAL A 316 8.97 8.48 -23.63
C VAL A 316 7.87 7.50 -23.22
N LEU A 317 8.13 6.56 -22.31
CA LEU A 317 7.13 5.64 -21.78
C LEU A 317 6.06 6.35 -20.94
N MET A 318 6.43 7.36 -20.15
CA MET A 318 5.47 8.20 -19.43
C MET A 318 4.51 8.86 -20.41
N LEU A 319 5.01 9.50 -21.47
CA LEU A 319 4.20 10.18 -22.46
C LEU A 319 3.30 9.23 -23.26
N PHE A 320 3.78 8.02 -23.53
CA PHE A 320 2.93 6.96 -24.08
C PHE A 320 1.77 6.61 -23.14
N LEU A 321 2.06 6.40 -21.86
CA LEU A 321 1.02 6.04 -20.87
C LEU A 321 0.03 7.19 -20.67
N VAL A 322 0.51 8.43 -20.59
CA VAL A 322 -0.35 9.63 -20.56
C VAL A 322 -1.24 9.67 -21.82
N GLY A 323 -0.67 9.36 -22.99
CA GLY A 323 -1.44 9.21 -24.22
C GLY A 323 -2.55 8.15 -24.13
N LEU A 324 -2.27 7.00 -23.52
CA LEU A 324 -3.28 5.94 -23.29
C LEU A 324 -4.35 6.35 -22.28
N GLU A 325 -3.98 7.10 -21.24
CA GLU A 325 -4.89 7.58 -20.19
C GLU A 325 -5.89 8.62 -20.72
N LEU A 326 -5.48 9.40 -21.72
CA LEU A 326 -6.30 10.42 -22.38
C LEU A 326 -7.38 9.79 -23.27
N GLU A 327 -8.58 9.69 -22.72
CA GLU A 327 -9.77 9.39 -23.52
C GLU A 327 -10.28 10.67 -24.23
N PRO A 328 -10.22 10.78 -25.56
CA PRO A 328 -10.56 12.03 -26.27
C PRO A 328 -11.98 12.53 -25.97
N LYS A 329 -12.92 11.60 -25.79
CA LYS A 329 -14.31 11.91 -25.42
C LYS A 329 -14.43 12.53 -24.03
N ARG A 330 -13.66 12.03 -23.06
CA ARG A 330 -13.62 12.52 -21.69
C ARG A 330 -12.93 13.88 -21.60
N LEU A 331 -11.86 14.08 -22.38
CA LEU A 331 -11.21 15.39 -22.51
C LEU A 331 -12.19 16.45 -23.04
N TRP A 332 -13.01 16.07 -24.03
CA TRP A 332 -13.99 16.96 -24.63
C TRP A 332 -15.16 17.32 -23.70
N SER A 333 -15.57 16.41 -22.80
CA SER A 333 -16.58 16.70 -21.78
C SER A 333 -16.04 17.66 -20.70
N LEU A 334 -14.75 17.58 -20.40
CA LEU A 334 -14.04 18.45 -19.45
C LEU A 334 -13.40 19.69 -20.10
N ARG A 335 -13.78 20.02 -21.35
CA ARG A 335 -13.08 21.08 -22.12
C ARG A 335 -13.12 22.46 -21.47
N ARG A 336 -14.21 22.80 -20.76
CA ARG A 336 -14.37 24.10 -20.10
C ARG A 336 -13.36 24.29 -18.94
N PRO A 337 -13.26 23.37 -17.96
CA PRO A 337 -12.27 23.50 -16.89
C PRO A 337 -10.82 23.33 -17.39
N ILE A 338 -10.55 22.40 -18.32
CA ILE A 338 -9.19 22.10 -18.79
C ILE A 338 -8.64 23.20 -19.72
N PHE A 339 -9.36 23.52 -20.81
CA PHE A 339 -8.91 24.55 -21.76
C PHE A 339 -9.16 25.98 -21.26
N GLY A 340 -9.89 26.16 -20.16
CA GLY A 340 -10.06 27.46 -19.51
C GLY A 340 -8.81 27.86 -18.71
N TRP A 341 -8.68 27.32 -17.50
CA TRP A 341 -7.62 27.75 -16.57
C TRP A 341 -6.25 27.15 -16.89
N GLY A 342 -6.20 25.96 -17.49
CA GLY A 342 -4.95 25.34 -17.93
C GLY A 342 -4.24 26.17 -18.99
N SER A 343 -4.97 26.57 -20.04
CA SER A 343 -4.42 27.42 -21.10
C SER A 343 -4.01 28.80 -20.59
N ALA A 344 -4.84 29.40 -19.74
CA ALA A 344 -4.54 30.69 -19.12
C ALA A 344 -3.24 30.62 -18.31
N GLN A 345 -3.02 29.55 -17.54
CA GLN A 345 -1.79 29.37 -16.75
C GLN A 345 -0.56 29.19 -17.65
N VAL A 346 -0.61 28.27 -18.61
CA VAL A 346 0.54 27.97 -19.48
C VAL A 346 0.93 29.20 -20.29
N LEU A 347 -0.04 29.85 -20.94
CA LEU A 347 0.20 31.03 -21.77
C LEU A 347 0.67 32.23 -20.95
N ALA A 348 0.04 32.51 -19.80
CA ALA A 348 0.45 33.63 -18.96
C ALA A 348 1.86 33.43 -18.41
N CYS A 349 2.22 32.22 -17.98
CA CYS A 349 3.57 31.91 -17.52
C CYS A 349 4.58 31.98 -18.66
N ALA A 350 4.26 31.41 -19.83
CA ALA A 350 5.14 31.44 -20.99
C ALA A 350 5.42 32.89 -21.44
N VAL A 351 4.39 33.74 -21.53
CA VAL A 351 4.55 35.16 -21.87
C VAL A 351 5.37 35.89 -20.81
N ALA A 352 5.08 35.68 -19.53
CA ALA A 352 5.83 36.32 -18.44
C ALA A 352 7.32 35.94 -18.46
N PHE A 353 7.64 34.66 -18.61
CA PHE A 353 9.03 34.20 -18.69
C PHE A 353 9.73 34.63 -19.97
N THR A 354 9.02 34.64 -21.10
CA THR A 354 9.58 35.15 -22.36
C THR A 354 9.94 36.63 -22.22
N ALA A 355 9.04 37.44 -21.65
CA ALA A 355 9.29 38.85 -21.40
C ALA A 355 10.49 39.06 -20.47
N VAL A 356 10.58 38.30 -19.37
CA VAL A 356 11.72 38.34 -18.45
C VAL A 356 13.03 37.95 -19.15
N GLY A 357 13.03 36.90 -19.97
CA GLY A 357 14.21 36.47 -20.72
C GLY A 357 14.67 37.50 -21.74
N MET A 358 13.74 38.13 -22.47
CA MET A 358 14.05 39.21 -23.41
C MET A 358 14.59 40.46 -22.69
N LEU A 359 14.02 40.82 -21.55
CA LEU A 359 14.52 41.92 -20.71
C LEU A 359 15.92 41.63 -20.14
N ALA A 360 16.23 40.36 -19.90
CA ALA A 360 17.56 39.91 -19.50
C ALA A 360 18.57 39.85 -20.67
N GLY A 361 18.16 40.20 -21.89
CA GLY A 361 19.04 40.29 -23.06
C GLY A 361 19.19 39.01 -23.88
N TYR A 362 18.40 37.97 -23.61
CA TYR A 362 18.40 36.75 -24.41
C TYR A 362 17.60 36.91 -25.71
N ASP A 363 18.01 36.18 -26.76
CA ASP A 363 17.26 36.11 -28.02
C ASP A 363 15.81 35.64 -27.77
N TRP A 364 14.86 36.17 -28.53
CA TRP A 364 13.44 35.89 -28.34
C TRP A 364 13.10 34.40 -28.49
N ARG A 365 13.82 33.64 -29.31
CA ARG A 365 13.64 32.18 -29.47
C ARG A 365 14.09 31.45 -28.22
N THR A 366 15.25 31.84 -27.68
CA THR A 366 15.77 31.30 -26.43
C THR A 366 14.82 31.61 -25.28
N ALA A 367 14.37 32.87 -25.18
CA ALA A 367 13.45 33.31 -24.14
C ALA A 367 12.08 32.62 -24.24
N LEU A 368 11.55 32.43 -25.45
CA LEU A 368 10.29 31.73 -25.68
C LEU A 368 10.38 30.26 -25.26
N VAL A 369 11.43 29.56 -25.68
CA VAL A 369 11.62 28.14 -25.34
C VAL A 369 11.83 27.97 -23.84
N ALA A 370 12.64 28.84 -23.21
CA ALA A 370 12.79 28.87 -21.77
C ALA A 370 11.44 29.11 -21.07
N GLY A 371 10.65 30.07 -21.56
CA GLY A 371 9.35 30.39 -21.00
C GLY A 371 8.31 29.27 -21.13
N LEU A 372 8.28 28.59 -22.28
CA LEU A 372 7.43 27.41 -22.49
C LEU A 372 7.82 26.27 -21.55
N GLY A 373 9.12 25.96 -21.41
CA GLY A 373 9.57 24.91 -20.49
C GLY A 373 9.30 25.25 -19.01
N LEU A 374 9.61 26.47 -18.57
CA LEU A 374 9.39 26.92 -17.19
C LEU A 374 7.89 27.06 -16.83
N SER A 375 7.02 27.25 -17.82
CA SER A 375 5.56 27.31 -17.60
C SER A 375 4.98 25.99 -17.08
N LEU A 376 5.61 24.86 -17.41
CA LEU A 376 5.17 23.51 -17.05
C LEU A 376 5.55 23.17 -15.61
N SER A 377 4.68 22.44 -14.92
CA SER A 377 4.80 22.09 -13.50
C SER A 377 4.86 20.57 -13.36
N SER A 378 5.43 20.05 -12.28
CA SER A 378 5.45 18.58 -12.11
C SER A 378 4.10 18.06 -11.66
N THR A 379 3.45 17.31 -12.55
CA THR A 379 2.17 16.64 -12.30
C THR A 379 2.31 15.61 -11.18
N ALA A 380 3.38 14.81 -11.21
CA ALA A 380 3.59 13.75 -10.25
C ALA A 380 3.74 14.27 -8.80
N ILE A 381 4.56 15.30 -8.58
CA ILE A 381 4.74 15.90 -7.25
C ILE A 381 3.44 16.58 -6.79
N ALA A 382 2.80 17.37 -7.65
CA ALA A 382 1.60 18.11 -7.26
C ALA A 382 0.44 17.17 -6.92
N LEU A 383 0.14 16.17 -7.76
CA LEU A 383 -0.94 15.21 -7.50
C LEU A 383 -0.65 14.33 -6.28
N GLN A 384 0.60 13.91 -6.08
CA GLN A 384 0.98 13.14 -4.89
C GLN A 384 0.72 13.93 -3.61
N VAL A 385 1.14 15.19 -3.56
CA VAL A 385 0.92 16.05 -2.38
C VAL A 385 -0.56 16.38 -2.20
N MET A 386 -1.32 16.59 -3.28
CA MET A 386 -2.77 16.81 -3.21
C MET A 386 -3.50 15.58 -2.69
N ALA A 387 -3.10 14.37 -3.10
CA ALA A 387 -3.65 13.12 -2.59
C ALA A 387 -3.33 12.91 -1.10
N GLN A 388 -2.08 13.12 -0.70
CA GLN A 388 -1.64 13.02 0.70
C GLN A 388 -2.38 14.00 1.64
N ARG A 389 -2.71 15.19 1.13
CA ARG A 389 -3.43 16.23 1.88
C ARG A 389 -4.94 16.20 1.68
N ASN A 390 -5.47 15.19 0.99
CA ASN A 390 -6.88 15.06 0.65
C ASN A 390 -7.47 16.34 0.02
N LEU A 391 -6.71 17.02 -0.85
CA LEU A 391 -7.13 18.25 -1.53
C LEU A 391 -7.96 17.97 -2.77
N MET A 392 -7.93 16.76 -3.32
CA MET A 392 -8.66 16.37 -4.56
C MET A 392 -10.17 16.70 -4.54
N PRO A 393 -10.91 16.57 -3.42
CA PRO A 393 -12.33 16.93 -3.36
C PRO A 393 -12.59 18.45 -3.38
N THR A 394 -11.58 19.28 -3.09
CA THR A 394 -11.73 20.74 -2.95
C THR A 394 -11.75 21.46 -4.31
N GLY A 395 -12.23 22.70 -4.33
CA GLY A 395 -12.22 23.55 -5.53
C GLY A 395 -10.81 23.81 -6.06
N SER A 396 -9.83 24.08 -5.17
CA SER A 396 -8.41 24.21 -5.57
C SER A 396 -7.82 22.88 -6.08
N GLY A 397 -8.28 21.76 -5.51
CA GLY A 397 -7.98 20.40 -5.97
C GLY A 397 -8.32 20.17 -7.43
N GLN A 398 -9.58 20.37 -7.78
CA GLN A 398 -10.12 20.17 -9.13
C GLN A 398 -9.51 21.15 -10.14
N ALA A 399 -9.30 22.40 -9.72
CA ALA A 399 -8.61 23.42 -10.51
C ALA A 399 -7.16 23.02 -10.82
N GLY A 400 -6.42 22.56 -9.81
CA GLY A 400 -5.01 22.17 -9.95
C GLY A 400 -4.88 20.97 -10.86
N PHE A 401 -5.71 19.94 -10.68
CA PHE A 401 -5.79 18.79 -11.56
C PHE A 401 -6.05 19.17 -13.02
N SER A 402 -7.00 20.08 -13.26
CA SER A 402 -7.33 20.53 -14.63
C SER A 402 -6.17 21.27 -15.31
N ILE A 403 -5.42 22.08 -14.55
CA ILE A 403 -4.24 22.79 -15.05
C ILE A 403 -3.12 21.80 -15.39
N LEU A 404 -2.80 20.86 -14.49
CA LEU A 404 -1.77 19.85 -14.71
C LEU A 404 -2.09 18.97 -15.92
N LEU A 405 -3.34 18.52 -16.03
CA LEU A 405 -3.78 17.74 -17.18
C LEU A 405 -3.66 18.52 -18.51
N PHE A 406 -3.94 19.82 -18.49
CA PHE A 406 -3.70 20.66 -19.68
C PHE A 406 -2.20 20.81 -19.98
N GLN A 407 -1.35 20.95 -18.96
CA GLN A 407 0.11 21.06 -19.15
C GLN A 407 0.69 19.81 -19.81
N ASP A 408 0.26 18.62 -19.38
CA ASP A 408 0.67 17.35 -19.97
C ASP A 408 0.29 17.29 -21.47
N VAL A 409 -0.91 17.78 -21.83
CA VAL A 409 -1.35 17.90 -23.23
C VAL A 409 -0.63 19.03 -23.97
N ALA A 410 -0.28 20.13 -23.30
CA ALA A 410 0.41 21.26 -23.91
C ALA A 410 1.90 20.99 -24.19
N ALA A 411 2.52 20.04 -23.47
CA ALA A 411 3.91 19.65 -23.70
C ALA A 411 4.14 19.17 -25.15
N ILE A 412 3.14 18.58 -25.79
CA ILE A 412 3.22 18.01 -27.15
C ILE A 412 3.43 19.09 -28.22
N PRO A 413 2.53 20.08 -28.38
CA PRO A 413 2.76 21.15 -29.35
C PRO A 413 4.02 21.97 -29.01
N ILE A 414 4.40 22.08 -27.73
CA ILE A 414 5.66 22.72 -27.32
C ILE A 414 6.86 21.95 -27.89
N LEU A 415 6.92 20.63 -27.70
CA LEU A 415 8.00 19.80 -28.22
C LEU A 415 8.04 19.77 -29.75
N ALA A 416 6.87 19.76 -30.40
CA ALA A 416 6.78 19.81 -31.86
C ALA A 416 7.24 21.16 -32.45
N LEU A 417 7.13 22.25 -31.70
CA LEU A 417 7.56 23.58 -32.11
C LEU A 417 9.09 23.75 -32.09
N LEU A 418 9.81 23.02 -31.23
CA LEU A 418 11.25 23.21 -31.00
C LEU A 418 12.12 23.04 -32.26
N PRO A 419 11.99 21.97 -33.08
CA PRO A 419 12.80 21.83 -34.28
C PRO A 419 12.55 22.95 -35.30
N LEU A 420 11.32 23.48 -35.36
CA LEU A 420 10.95 24.58 -36.25
C LEU A 420 11.61 25.90 -35.84
N LEU A 421 11.85 26.11 -34.55
CA LEU A 421 12.54 27.30 -34.03
C LEU A 421 14.06 27.22 -34.25
N GLY A 422 14.64 26.01 -34.27
CA GLY A 422 16.07 25.78 -34.52
C GLY A 422 16.46 25.75 -36.00
N ALA A 423 15.54 25.40 -36.91
CA ALA A 423 15.81 25.22 -38.34
C ALA A 423 16.40 26.45 -39.05
N ASP A 424 16.07 27.65 -38.58
CA ASP A 424 16.55 28.92 -39.15
C ASP A 424 17.97 29.34 -38.68
N LEU A 425 18.60 28.60 -37.76
CA LEU A 425 19.95 28.89 -37.23
C LEU A 425 21.08 28.24 -38.05
N MET A 426 20.73 27.39 -39.02
CA MET A 426 21.68 26.77 -39.95
C MET A 426 21.88 27.69 -41.18
N PRO A 427 23.11 28.18 -41.44
CA PRO A 427 23.36 29.05 -42.59
C PRO A 427 23.40 28.21 -43.88
N ASN A 428 22.28 28.12 -44.58
CA ASN A 428 22.26 27.82 -46.01
C ASN A 428 21.13 28.61 -46.67
N GLU A 429 21.51 29.72 -47.29
CA GLU A 429 20.62 30.59 -48.04
C GLU A 429 20.23 29.94 -49.39
N ALA A 430 19.00 30.24 -49.83
CA ALA A 430 18.35 29.87 -51.11
C ALA A 430 17.44 28.61 -51.17
N SER A 431 17.35 27.75 -50.15
CA SER A 431 16.40 26.61 -50.13
C SER A 431 15.25 26.70 -49.11
N ALA A 432 15.21 27.80 -48.33
CA ALA A 432 14.46 27.89 -47.06
C ALA A 432 12.92 27.85 -47.17
N HIS A 433 12.30 28.22 -48.31
CA HIS A 433 10.84 28.17 -48.44
C HIS A 433 10.32 26.86 -49.04
N ALA A 434 11.06 26.24 -49.96
CA ALA A 434 10.71 24.93 -50.51
C ALA A 434 10.96 23.80 -49.49
N GLY A 435 12.04 23.90 -48.69
CA GLY A 435 12.39 22.92 -47.66
C GLY A 435 11.42 22.87 -46.48
N ARG A 436 10.87 24.01 -46.03
CA ARG A 436 9.89 24.03 -44.92
C ARG A 436 8.56 23.38 -45.29
N ALA A 437 8.06 23.61 -46.50
CA ALA A 437 6.85 22.96 -46.99
C ALA A 437 7.06 21.44 -47.11
N GLU A 438 8.22 21.02 -47.64
CA GLU A 438 8.57 19.60 -47.74
C GLU A 438 8.73 18.94 -46.36
N GLN A 439 9.37 19.61 -45.39
CA GLN A 439 9.48 19.14 -44.01
C GLN A 439 8.11 19.06 -43.33
N ALA A 440 7.28 20.09 -43.46
CA ALA A 440 5.92 20.08 -42.92
C ALA A 440 5.08 18.94 -43.54
N ILE A 441 5.18 18.73 -44.85
CA ILE A 441 4.51 17.63 -45.56
C ILE A 441 5.03 16.28 -45.06
N LYS A 442 6.35 16.10 -44.89
CA LYS A 442 6.94 14.87 -44.33
C LYS A 442 6.41 14.59 -42.93
N ILE A 443 6.39 15.60 -42.06
CA ILE A 443 5.86 15.47 -40.69
C ILE A 443 4.38 15.07 -40.71
N VAL A 444 3.55 15.77 -41.51
CA VAL A 444 2.12 15.46 -41.64
C VAL A 444 1.90 14.07 -42.23
N ALA A 445 2.65 13.68 -43.26
CA ALA A 445 2.56 12.36 -43.88
C ALA A 445 2.91 11.24 -42.91
N ILE A 446 3.90 11.46 -42.05
CA ILE A 446 4.37 10.47 -41.07
C ILE A 446 3.42 10.36 -39.89
N ILE A 447 2.91 11.49 -39.39
CA ILE A 447 1.81 11.50 -38.42
C ILE A 447 0.60 10.77 -39.01
N ALA A 448 0.22 11.06 -40.26
CA ALA A 448 -0.88 10.37 -40.92
C ALA A 448 -0.61 8.86 -41.09
N ALA A 449 0.63 8.47 -41.41
CA ALA A 449 1.03 7.07 -41.51
C ALA A 449 0.96 6.35 -40.15
N ILE A 450 1.40 6.99 -39.05
CA ILE A 450 1.27 6.44 -37.69
C ILE A 450 -0.20 6.34 -37.30
N VAL A 451 -1.01 7.35 -37.58
CA VAL A 451 -2.45 7.36 -37.29
C VAL A 451 -3.17 6.25 -38.07
N LEU A 452 -2.90 6.13 -39.36
CA LEU A 452 -3.53 5.15 -40.23
C LEU A 452 -3.04 3.73 -39.93
N GLY A 453 -1.73 3.54 -39.76
CA GLY A 453 -1.11 2.27 -39.36
C GLY A 453 -1.53 1.85 -37.95
N GLY A 454 -1.60 2.78 -37.01
CA GLY A 454 -2.13 2.56 -35.67
C GLY A 454 -3.57 2.05 -35.71
N ARG A 455 -4.43 2.65 -36.53
CA ARG A 455 -5.84 2.27 -36.64
C ARG A 455 -6.07 0.96 -37.40
N LEU A 456 -5.28 0.69 -38.44
CA LEU A 456 -5.46 -0.44 -39.36
C LEU A 456 -4.65 -1.68 -38.95
N LEU A 457 -3.40 -1.51 -38.53
CA LEU A 457 -2.44 -2.59 -38.26
C LEU A 457 -2.49 -3.08 -36.82
N MET A 458 -2.76 -2.19 -35.84
CA MET A 458 -2.67 -2.58 -34.42
C MET A 458 -3.73 -3.58 -34.02
N ARG A 459 -4.98 -3.44 -34.50
CA ARG A 459 -6.06 -4.39 -34.21
C ARG A 459 -5.72 -5.83 -34.62
N PRO A 460 -5.34 -6.13 -35.89
CA PRO A 460 -5.00 -7.50 -36.27
C PRO A 460 -3.72 -8.00 -35.60
N VAL A 461 -2.71 -7.15 -35.42
CA VAL A 461 -1.46 -7.52 -34.76
C VAL A 461 -1.69 -7.87 -33.29
N PHE A 462 -2.39 -7.03 -32.52
CA PHE A 462 -2.71 -7.34 -31.13
C PHE A 462 -3.67 -8.52 -31.00
N ARG A 463 -4.60 -8.73 -31.93
CA ARG A 463 -5.45 -9.93 -31.93
C ARG A 463 -4.63 -11.20 -32.19
N TRP A 464 -3.64 -11.13 -33.08
CA TRP A 464 -2.72 -12.25 -33.35
C TRP A 464 -1.80 -12.53 -32.15
N ILE A 465 -1.26 -11.47 -31.52
CA ILE A 465 -0.46 -11.60 -30.30
C ILE A 465 -1.31 -12.13 -29.14
N ALA A 466 -2.52 -11.64 -28.95
CA ALA A 466 -3.44 -12.13 -27.94
C ALA A 466 -3.81 -13.61 -28.18
N ALA A 467 -3.84 -14.06 -29.44
CA ALA A 467 -4.02 -15.47 -29.78
C ALA A 467 -2.84 -16.36 -29.33
N SER A 468 -1.64 -15.80 -29.13
CA SER A 468 -0.47 -16.52 -28.61
C SER A 468 -0.56 -16.84 -27.10
N ARG A 469 -1.49 -16.21 -26.36
CA ARG A 469 -1.79 -16.44 -24.94
C ARG A 469 -0.59 -16.38 -23.98
N THR A 470 0.45 -15.63 -24.34
CA THR A 470 1.65 -15.41 -23.51
C THR A 470 1.73 -13.94 -23.10
N PRO A 471 1.47 -13.60 -21.82
CA PRO A 471 1.54 -12.22 -21.34
C PRO A 471 2.91 -11.55 -21.58
N GLU A 472 3.98 -12.34 -21.62
CA GLU A 472 5.34 -11.90 -21.92
C GLU A 472 5.45 -11.37 -23.34
N ILE A 473 4.88 -12.07 -24.33
CA ILE A 473 4.86 -11.62 -25.73
C ILE A 473 4.00 -10.37 -25.87
N PHE A 474 2.89 -10.27 -25.13
CA PHE A 474 2.08 -9.06 -25.12
C PHE A 474 2.86 -7.86 -24.55
N THR A 475 3.55 -8.05 -23.42
CA THR A 475 4.40 -7.02 -22.81
C THR A 475 5.54 -6.63 -23.75
N ALA A 476 6.22 -7.62 -24.35
CA ALA A 476 7.28 -7.40 -25.33
C ALA A 476 6.77 -6.65 -26.56
N ALA A 477 5.56 -6.97 -27.06
CA ALA A 477 4.93 -6.27 -28.17
C ALA A 477 4.54 -4.83 -27.79
N SER A 478 4.09 -4.62 -26.56
CA SER A 478 3.75 -3.30 -26.02
C SER A 478 5.00 -2.41 -25.99
N LEU A 479 6.10 -2.93 -25.45
CA LEU A 479 7.40 -2.25 -25.44
C LEU A 479 7.96 -2.06 -26.85
N LEU A 480 7.89 -3.09 -27.71
CA LEU A 480 8.31 -3.02 -29.11
C LEU A 480 7.55 -1.93 -29.86
N LEU A 481 6.28 -1.73 -29.58
CA LEU A 481 5.49 -0.68 -30.20
C LEU A 481 6.00 0.71 -29.80
N VAL A 482 6.22 0.95 -28.50
CA VAL A 482 6.74 2.23 -28.02
C VAL A 482 8.15 2.49 -28.58
N VAL A 483 9.05 1.51 -28.47
CA VAL A 483 10.42 1.59 -29.00
C VAL A 483 10.40 1.77 -30.52
N GLY A 484 9.56 1.02 -31.22
CA GLY A 484 9.45 1.06 -32.68
C GLY A 484 8.98 2.42 -33.18
N ILE A 485 7.97 3.00 -32.54
CA ILE A 485 7.49 4.34 -32.90
C ILE A 485 8.50 5.42 -32.51
N ALA A 486 9.14 5.32 -31.34
CA ALA A 486 10.22 6.23 -30.94
C ALA A 486 11.38 6.21 -31.95
N THR A 487 11.80 5.02 -32.37
CA THR A 487 12.86 4.83 -33.38
C THR A 487 12.47 5.41 -34.73
N LEU A 488 11.22 5.20 -35.17
CA LEU A 488 10.70 5.79 -36.41
C LEU A 488 10.69 7.32 -36.34
N MET A 489 10.31 7.91 -35.20
CA MET A 489 10.37 9.37 -35.02
C MET A 489 11.79 9.91 -35.07
N GLN A 490 12.74 9.23 -34.43
CA GLN A 490 14.13 9.67 -34.43
C GLN A 490 14.73 9.67 -35.85
N GLN A 491 14.43 8.67 -36.68
CA GLN A 491 14.88 8.62 -38.09
C GLN A 491 14.33 9.77 -38.94
N VAL A 492 13.19 10.32 -38.55
CA VAL A 492 12.50 11.42 -39.25
C VAL A 492 12.94 12.79 -38.73
N GLY A 493 13.76 12.81 -37.66
CA GLY A 493 14.18 14.04 -36.99
C GLY A 493 13.11 14.64 -36.08
N LEU A 494 12.13 13.84 -35.66
CA LEU A 494 11.11 14.22 -34.68
C LEU A 494 11.44 13.65 -33.29
N SER A 495 10.92 14.30 -32.25
CA SER A 495 11.12 13.86 -30.87
C SER A 495 10.48 12.49 -30.62
N MET A 496 11.21 11.58 -29.97
CA MET A 496 10.71 10.26 -29.54
C MET A 496 9.44 10.38 -28.70
N ALA A 497 9.42 11.37 -27.80
CA ALA A 497 8.32 11.72 -26.91
C ALA A 497 7.01 12.02 -27.67
N LEU A 498 7.10 12.75 -28.78
CA LEU A 498 5.95 13.10 -29.62
C LEU A 498 5.30 11.85 -30.24
N GLY A 499 6.12 10.93 -30.78
CA GLY A 499 5.61 9.71 -31.39
C GLY A 499 4.98 8.77 -30.37
N ALA A 500 5.63 8.59 -29.23
CA ALA A 500 5.11 7.76 -28.14
C ALA A 500 3.77 8.30 -27.61
N PHE A 501 3.65 9.60 -27.40
CA PHE A 501 2.38 10.21 -27.03
C PHE A 501 1.29 9.94 -28.08
N LEU A 502 1.58 10.22 -29.36
CA LEU A 502 0.63 10.05 -30.46
C LEU A 502 0.15 8.59 -30.55
N ALA A 503 1.08 7.65 -30.39
CA ALA A 503 0.77 6.22 -30.34
C ALA A 503 -0.17 5.88 -29.19
N GLY A 504 0.09 6.42 -27.98
CA GLY A 504 -0.75 6.24 -26.82
C GLY A 504 -2.18 6.72 -27.08
N VAL A 505 -2.37 7.94 -27.60
CA VAL A 505 -3.70 8.49 -27.89
C VAL A 505 -4.45 7.66 -28.93
N LEU A 506 -3.76 7.16 -29.96
CA LEU A 506 -4.38 6.31 -30.97
C LEU A 506 -4.86 4.97 -30.40
N LEU A 507 -4.16 4.46 -29.38
CA LEU A 507 -4.48 3.20 -28.72
C LEU A 507 -5.42 3.37 -27.52
N ALA A 508 -5.64 4.60 -27.04
CA ALA A 508 -6.53 4.90 -25.93
C ALA A 508 -7.98 4.44 -26.18
N GLU A 509 -8.41 4.39 -27.45
CA GLU A 509 -9.74 3.89 -27.84
C GLU A 509 -9.75 2.38 -28.19
N SER A 510 -8.62 1.68 -28.05
CA SER A 510 -8.52 0.25 -28.35
C SER A 510 -9.07 -0.63 -27.22
N GLU A 511 -9.54 -1.83 -27.57
CA GLU A 511 -9.98 -2.84 -26.59
C GLU A 511 -8.84 -3.33 -25.68
N TYR A 512 -7.59 -3.13 -26.10
CA TYR A 512 -6.38 -3.55 -25.39
C TYR A 512 -5.75 -2.44 -24.53
N ARG A 513 -6.34 -1.23 -24.45
CA ARG A 513 -5.77 -0.09 -23.71
C ARG A 513 -5.34 -0.47 -22.28
N ARG A 514 -6.25 -1.07 -21.51
CA ARG A 514 -5.98 -1.42 -20.09
C ARG A 514 -4.84 -2.43 -19.95
N GLU A 515 -4.72 -3.33 -20.92
CA GLU A 515 -3.67 -4.34 -20.95
C GLU A 515 -2.31 -3.71 -21.32
N LEU A 516 -2.29 -2.79 -22.30
CA LEU A 516 -1.11 -1.97 -22.60
C LEU A 516 -0.68 -1.12 -21.40
N GLU A 517 -1.63 -0.48 -20.73
CA GLU A 517 -1.42 0.36 -19.55
C GLU A 517 -0.78 -0.45 -18.41
N THR A 518 -1.42 -1.56 -18.02
CA THR A 518 -0.95 -2.45 -16.94
C THR A 518 0.43 -3.04 -17.22
N ASN A 519 0.73 -3.37 -18.48
CA ASN A 519 2.01 -3.98 -18.84
C ASN A 519 3.16 -2.97 -18.96
N ILE A 520 2.89 -1.70 -19.29
CA ILE A 520 3.92 -0.66 -19.45
C ILE A 520 4.14 0.13 -18.15
N GLU A 521 3.13 0.27 -17.30
CA GLU A 521 3.21 1.04 -16.06
C GLU A 521 4.40 0.68 -15.15
N PRO A 522 4.76 -0.61 -14.92
CA PRO A 522 5.93 -0.97 -14.12
C PRO A 522 7.25 -0.43 -14.70
N PHE A 523 7.39 -0.44 -16.02
CA PHE A 523 8.58 0.08 -16.72
C PHE A 523 8.64 1.60 -16.65
N LYS A 524 7.50 2.28 -16.83
CA LYS A 524 7.39 3.73 -16.63
C LYS A 524 7.90 4.11 -15.24
N GLY A 525 7.42 3.46 -14.18
CA GLY A 525 7.81 3.78 -12.80
C GLY A 525 9.32 3.64 -12.55
N LEU A 526 9.91 2.53 -12.98
CA LEU A 526 11.34 2.26 -12.81
C LEU A 526 12.21 3.24 -13.61
N LEU A 527 11.90 3.44 -14.88
CA LEU A 527 12.69 4.30 -15.77
C LEU A 527 12.51 5.78 -15.44
N LEU A 528 11.35 6.19 -14.94
CA LEU A 528 11.15 7.55 -14.42
C LEU A 528 11.97 7.79 -13.14
N GLY A 529 12.08 6.80 -12.26
CA GLY A 529 12.98 6.85 -11.12
C GLY A 529 14.44 7.01 -11.55
N LEU A 530 14.87 6.23 -12.54
CA LEU A 530 16.20 6.36 -13.15
C LEU A 530 16.40 7.73 -13.81
N PHE A 531 15.38 8.30 -14.45
CA PHE A 531 15.42 9.64 -15.04
C PHE A 531 15.67 10.71 -13.98
N PHE A 532 14.91 10.74 -12.89
CA PHE A 532 15.15 11.71 -11.83
C PHE A 532 16.50 11.52 -11.14
N MET A 533 16.97 10.28 -11.03
CA MET A 533 18.32 9.99 -10.53
C MET A 533 19.40 10.51 -11.52
N ALA A 534 19.23 10.29 -12.82
CA ALA A 534 20.13 10.78 -13.85
C ALA A 534 20.16 12.31 -13.92
N VAL A 535 19.01 12.95 -13.81
CA VAL A 535 18.91 14.41 -13.68
C VAL A 535 19.65 14.90 -12.44
N GLY A 536 19.49 14.23 -11.29
CA GLY A 536 20.23 14.55 -10.07
C GLY A 536 21.74 14.44 -10.22
N MET A 537 22.22 13.40 -10.92
CA MET A 537 23.64 13.23 -11.28
C MET A 537 24.13 14.30 -12.27
N GLY A 538 23.25 14.74 -13.17
CA GLY A 538 23.54 15.74 -14.20
C GLY A 538 23.52 17.18 -13.72
N VAL A 539 23.18 17.42 -12.45
CA VAL A 539 23.33 18.75 -11.84
C VAL A 539 24.82 19.06 -11.71
N ASP A 540 25.30 19.97 -12.55
CA ASP A 540 26.69 20.42 -12.53
C ASP A 540 26.93 21.40 -11.38
N PHE A 541 27.40 20.89 -10.24
CA PHE A 541 27.72 21.72 -9.08
C PHE A 541 28.92 22.64 -9.31
N GLY A 542 29.74 22.40 -10.34
CA GLY A 542 30.83 23.28 -10.75
C GLY A 542 30.30 24.56 -11.35
N VAL A 543 29.34 24.47 -12.27
CA VAL A 543 28.65 25.64 -12.85
C VAL A 543 27.87 26.40 -11.76
N LEU A 544 27.22 25.66 -10.85
CA LEU A 544 26.54 26.24 -9.67
C LEU A 544 27.51 27.00 -8.75
N ALA A 545 28.70 26.44 -8.50
CA ALA A 545 29.71 27.04 -7.64
C ALA A 545 30.43 28.23 -8.30
N GLN A 546 30.53 28.25 -9.63
CA GLN A 546 31.08 29.37 -10.39
C GLN A 546 30.14 30.59 -10.40
N PHE A 547 28.82 30.36 -10.47
CA PHE A 547 27.82 31.44 -10.53
C PHE A 547 26.68 31.27 -9.50
N PRO A 548 26.98 31.19 -8.19
CA PRO A 548 25.99 30.84 -7.17
C PRO A 548 24.90 31.91 -7.04
N LEU A 549 25.26 33.19 -7.09
CA LEU A 549 24.28 34.29 -7.06
C LEU A 549 23.36 34.27 -8.29
N GLN A 550 23.90 33.92 -9.46
CA GLN A 550 23.10 33.86 -10.68
C GLN A 550 22.09 32.72 -10.60
N MET A 551 22.49 31.52 -10.14
CA MET A 551 21.55 30.42 -9.95
C MET A 551 20.47 30.77 -8.92
N VAL A 552 20.85 31.31 -7.76
CA VAL A 552 19.87 31.74 -6.75
C VAL A 552 18.91 32.77 -7.33
N GLY A 553 19.42 33.73 -8.10
CA GLY A 553 18.60 34.71 -8.83
C GLY A 553 17.64 34.06 -9.83
N ILE A 554 18.09 33.07 -10.60
CA ILE A 554 17.27 32.33 -11.56
C ILE A 554 16.18 31.53 -10.82
N VAL A 555 16.51 30.78 -9.77
CA VAL A 555 15.56 29.96 -9.01
C VAL A 555 14.53 30.84 -8.30
N LEU A 556 14.96 31.89 -7.60
CA LEU A 556 14.05 32.81 -6.92
C LEU A 556 13.20 33.58 -7.93
N GLY A 557 13.79 34.06 -9.02
CA GLY A 557 13.07 34.72 -10.10
C GLY A 557 12.05 33.80 -10.76
N PHE A 558 12.43 32.55 -11.03
CA PHE A 558 11.56 31.51 -11.55
C PHE A 558 10.35 31.27 -10.64
N LEU A 559 10.58 30.96 -9.37
CA LEU A 559 9.51 30.71 -8.40
C LEU A 559 8.65 31.95 -8.15
N ALA A 560 9.25 33.14 -8.09
CA ALA A 560 8.52 34.39 -7.84
C ALA A 560 7.64 34.79 -9.02
N VAL A 561 8.16 34.75 -10.25
CA VAL A 561 7.39 35.09 -11.46
C VAL A 561 6.24 34.10 -11.64
N LYS A 562 6.53 32.79 -11.61
CA LYS A 562 5.49 31.76 -11.76
C LYS A 562 4.47 31.81 -10.61
N GLY A 563 4.95 31.96 -9.38
CA GLY A 563 4.12 32.11 -8.20
C GLY A 563 3.19 33.33 -8.28
N LEU A 564 3.69 34.48 -8.75
CA LEU A 564 2.88 35.68 -8.94
C LEU A 564 1.78 35.44 -9.99
N VAL A 565 2.12 34.89 -11.15
CA VAL A 565 1.14 34.58 -12.20
C VAL A 565 0.08 33.62 -11.67
N ILE A 566 0.47 32.52 -11.03
CA ILE A 566 -0.47 31.52 -10.53
C ILE A 566 -1.32 32.08 -9.39
N TYR A 567 -0.76 32.90 -8.49
CA TYR A 567 -1.52 33.52 -7.41
C TYR A 567 -2.58 34.52 -7.95
N THR A 568 -2.25 35.29 -8.99
CA THR A 568 -3.22 36.18 -9.64
C THR A 568 -4.35 35.38 -10.32
N LEU A 569 -4.02 34.26 -10.96
CA LEU A 569 -5.02 33.34 -11.51
C LEU A 569 -5.88 32.73 -10.40
N ALA A 570 -5.29 32.27 -9.29
CA ALA A 570 -6.03 31.73 -8.14
C ALA A 570 -7.03 32.75 -7.56
N ARG A 571 -6.70 34.05 -7.62
CA ARG A 571 -7.63 35.13 -7.25
C ARG A 571 -8.76 35.29 -8.28
N ALA A 572 -8.45 35.26 -9.57
CA ALA A 572 -9.44 35.33 -10.65
C ALA A 572 -10.39 34.13 -10.66
N MET A 573 -9.91 32.96 -10.24
CA MET A 573 -10.67 31.72 -10.04
C MET A 573 -11.58 31.74 -8.81
N ALA A 574 -11.53 32.81 -8.00
CA ALA A 574 -12.25 32.94 -6.74
C ALA A 574 -11.98 31.80 -5.74
N LEU A 575 -10.77 31.20 -5.75
CA LEU A 575 -10.41 30.17 -4.78
C LEU A 575 -10.39 30.73 -3.34
N PRO A 576 -10.74 29.93 -2.31
CA PRO A 576 -10.68 30.36 -0.92
C PRO A 576 -9.29 30.88 -0.53
N PHE A 577 -9.22 31.98 0.23
CA PHE A 577 -7.94 32.62 0.57
C PHE A 577 -6.93 31.65 1.20
N GLN A 578 -7.41 30.74 2.05
CA GLN A 578 -6.61 29.75 2.74
C GLN A 578 -6.01 28.70 1.79
N GLU A 579 -6.69 28.37 0.69
CA GLU A 579 -6.23 27.40 -0.31
C GLU A 579 -5.25 28.00 -1.31
N ARG A 580 -5.29 29.32 -1.55
CA ARG A 580 -4.52 29.99 -2.61
C ARG A 580 -3.01 29.78 -2.51
N ALA A 581 -2.43 29.85 -1.31
CA ALA A 581 -0.98 29.72 -1.16
C ALA A 581 -0.51 28.29 -1.42
N VAL A 582 -1.23 27.30 -0.90
CA VAL A 582 -0.95 25.88 -1.14
C VAL A 582 -1.09 25.58 -2.63
N PHE A 583 -2.21 25.99 -3.25
CA PHE A 583 -2.43 25.87 -4.69
C PHE A 583 -1.32 26.49 -5.53
N THR A 584 -0.91 27.72 -5.19
CA THR A 584 0.14 28.44 -5.90
C THR A 584 1.48 27.71 -5.81
N LEU A 585 1.87 27.28 -4.60
CA LEU A 585 3.16 26.65 -4.37
C LEU A 585 3.26 25.28 -5.06
N LEU A 586 2.18 24.50 -5.06
CA LEU A 586 2.14 23.19 -5.73
C LEU A 586 2.39 23.29 -7.23
N LEU A 587 1.89 24.36 -7.86
CA LEU A 587 2.02 24.60 -9.30
C LEU A 587 3.23 25.46 -9.67
N ALA A 588 3.89 26.13 -8.72
CA ALA A 588 4.97 27.07 -9.00
C ALA A 588 6.31 26.43 -9.37
N GLN A 589 6.57 25.19 -8.97
CA GLN A 589 7.80 24.49 -9.35
C GLN A 589 7.84 24.10 -10.83
N GLY A 590 9.02 23.73 -11.32
CA GLY A 590 9.18 23.14 -12.65
C GLY A 590 8.68 21.70 -12.72
N GLY A 591 8.53 21.19 -13.95
CA GLY A 591 8.08 19.83 -14.24
C GLY A 591 9.10 19.00 -15.00
N GLU A 592 8.88 17.69 -15.02
CA GLU A 592 9.65 16.70 -15.80
C GLU A 592 9.77 17.08 -17.29
N PHE A 593 8.71 17.67 -17.85
CA PHE A 593 8.68 18.11 -19.24
C PHE A 593 9.65 19.26 -19.53
N ALA A 594 10.00 20.09 -18.52
CA ALA A 594 10.95 21.16 -18.72
C ALA A 594 12.34 20.61 -19.09
N PHE A 595 12.77 19.51 -18.48
CA PHE A 595 14.01 18.82 -18.84
C PHE A 595 14.01 18.39 -20.30
N VAL A 596 12.93 17.73 -20.75
CA VAL A 596 12.82 17.26 -22.14
C VAL A 596 12.78 18.43 -23.12
N VAL A 597 12.06 19.50 -22.79
CA VAL A 597 12.02 20.73 -23.61
C VAL A 597 13.41 21.34 -23.74
N PHE A 598 14.16 21.47 -22.64
CA PHE A 598 15.49 22.11 -22.65
C PHE A 598 16.56 21.24 -23.32
N GLN A 599 16.52 19.92 -23.13
CA GLN A 599 17.44 19.00 -23.84
C GLN A 599 17.13 18.96 -25.33
N THR A 600 15.85 18.92 -25.72
CA THR A 600 15.45 18.98 -27.14
C THR A 600 15.86 20.32 -27.76
N ALA A 601 15.74 21.42 -27.02
CA ALA A 601 16.18 22.74 -27.46
C ALA A 601 17.70 22.84 -27.64
N ALA A 602 18.48 22.20 -26.76
CA ALA A 602 19.93 22.11 -26.88
C ALA A 602 20.33 21.27 -28.11
N GLY A 603 19.68 20.12 -28.32
CA GLY A 603 19.89 19.29 -29.51
C GLY A 603 19.52 19.98 -30.83
N ALA A 604 18.47 20.81 -30.82
CA ALA A 604 18.09 21.67 -31.94
C ALA A 604 18.95 22.94 -32.08
N GLN A 605 19.99 23.10 -31.26
CA GLN A 605 20.88 24.26 -31.19
C GLN A 605 20.18 25.62 -30.95
N VAL A 606 18.97 25.60 -30.38
CA VAL A 606 18.29 26.81 -29.92
C VAL A 606 18.92 27.32 -28.63
N PHE A 607 19.43 26.41 -27.78
CA PHE A 607 20.14 26.73 -26.55
C PHE A 607 21.64 26.50 -26.69
N ALA A 608 22.41 27.43 -26.11
CA ALA A 608 23.79 27.13 -25.73
C ALA A 608 23.80 26.07 -24.60
N PRO A 609 24.77 25.14 -24.57
CA PRO A 609 24.85 24.09 -23.55
C PRO A 609 24.79 24.63 -22.11
N GLN A 610 25.40 25.80 -21.86
CA GLN A 610 25.40 26.46 -20.55
C GLN A 610 24.00 26.91 -20.14
N THR A 611 23.20 27.47 -21.07
CA THR A 611 21.82 27.90 -20.80
C THR A 611 20.93 26.70 -20.47
N ALA A 612 21.08 25.61 -21.22
CA ALA A 612 20.35 24.37 -20.95
C ALA A 612 20.69 23.82 -19.55
N SER A 613 21.98 23.75 -19.20
CA SER A 613 22.44 23.31 -17.88
C SER A 613 21.91 24.18 -16.74
N LEU A 614 21.95 25.51 -16.89
CA LEU A 614 21.42 26.44 -15.88
C LEU A 614 19.91 26.29 -15.67
N LEU A 615 19.13 26.17 -16.75
CA LEU A 615 17.67 26.01 -16.66
C LEU A 615 17.27 24.64 -16.10
N VAL A 616 17.96 23.57 -16.50
CA VAL A 616 17.79 22.22 -15.93
C VAL A 616 18.11 22.24 -14.43
N GLY A 617 19.23 22.84 -14.04
CA GLY A 617 19.61 23.02 -12.64
C GLY A 617 18.57 23.82 -11.85
N ALA A 618 18.06 24.92 -12.41
CA ALA A 618 17.03 25.73 -11.77
C ALA A 618 15.72 24.96 -11.56
N VAL A 619 15.29 24.15 -12.53
CA VAL A 619 14.13 23.27 -12.40
C VAL A 619 14.36 22.22 -11.32
N ALA A 620 15.50 21.52 -11.33
CA ALA A 620 15.84 20.50 -10.33
C ALA A 620 15.87 21.08 -8.91
N VAL A 621 16.51 22.24 -8.72
CA VAL A 621 16.52 22.94 -7.42
C VAL A 621 15.11 23.39 -7.02
N SER A 622 14.29 23.86 -7.95
CA SER A 622 12.90 24.23 -7.65
C SER A 622 12.07 23.05 -7.15
N MET A 623 12.26 21.86 -7.73
CA MET A 623 11.58 20.62 -7.31
C MET A 623 12.01 20.23 -5.89
N LEU A 624 13.29 20.41 -5.54
CA LEU A 624 13.82 20.13 -4.21
C LEU A 624 13.34 21.14 -3.15
N VAL A 625 13.28 22.42 -3.51
CA VAL A 625 12.92 23.51 -2.59
C VAL A 625 11.41 23.57 -2.32
N SER A 626 10.55 23.25 -3.29
CA SER A 626 9.09 23.42 -3.13
C SER A 626 8.46 22.62 -1.99
N PRO A 627 8.75 21.32 -1.78
CA PRO A 627 8.25 20.60 -0.61
C PRO A 627 8.70 21.22 0.72
N LEU A 628 9.93 21.74 0.79
CA LEU A 628 10.45 22.43 1.99
C LEU A 628 9.71 23.74 2.25
N LEU A 629 9.44 24.51 1.18
CA LEU A 629 8.61 25.71 1.26
C LEU A 629 7.20 25.38 1.73
N LEU A 630 6.65 24.23 1.31
CA LEU A 630 5.30 23.81 1.69
C LEU A 630 5.24 23.49 3.18
N VAL A 631 6.24 22.78 3.71
CA VAL A 631 6.38 22.54 5.16
C VAL A 631 6.51 23.86 5.93
N ALA A 632 7.25 24.84 5.40
CA ALA A 632 7.37 26.16 6.03
C ALA A 632 6.03 26.92 6.02
N VAL A 633 5.27 26.85 4.92
CA VAL A 633 3.91 27.42 4.82
C VAL A 633 2.98 26.78 5.86
N ASP A 634 3.03 25.46 6.03
CA ASP A 634 2.22 24.76 7.01
C ASP A 634 2.55 25.15 8.44
N LYS A 635 3.84 25.30 8.75
CA LYS A 635 4.29 25.56 10.12
C LYS A 635 4.12 27.02 10.52
N TRP A 636 4.26 27.96 9.59
CA TRP A 636 4.36 29.40 9.91
C TRP A 636 3.22 30.24 9.36
N LEU A 637 2.62 29.85 8.23
CA LEU A 637 1.70 30.70 7.47
C LEU A 637 0.24 30.27 7.69
N LEU A 638 -0.07 28.99 7.51
CA LEU A 638 -1.42 28.44 7.69
C LEU A 638 -1.97 28.64 9.11
N PRO A 639 -1.22 28.44 10.22
CA PRO A 639 -1.74 28.65 11.57
C PRO A 639 -2.15 30.10 11.83
N ARG A 640 -1.46 31.06 11.18
CA ARG A 640 -1.76 32.49 11.27
C ARG A 640 -2.97 32.89 10.39
N TRP A 641 -3.26 32.12 9.35
CA TRP A 641 -4.35 32.38 8.41
C TRP A 641 -5.63 31.60 8.72
N ALA A 642 -5.53 30.50 9.48
CA ALA A 642 -6.66 29.71 9.94
C ALA A 642 -7.70 30.55 10.73
N GLN A 643 -7.27 31.63 11.38
CA GLN A 643 -8.14 32.52 12.15
C GLN A 643 -8.73 33.70 11.35
N ARG A 644 -8.35 33.88 10.07
CA ARG A 644 -8.85 34.98 9.22
C ARG A 644 -10.01 34.50 8.34
N GLY A 645 -11.18 35.10 8.56
CA GLY A 645 -12.36 34.92 7.70
C GLY A 645 -13.32 33.81 8.12
N VAL A 646 -13.12 33.19 9.28
CA VAL A 646 -14.18 32.40 9.93
C VAL A 646 -15.17 33.41 10.48
N THR A 647 -16.34 33.52 9.86
CA THR A 647 -17.50 34.18 10.50
C THR A 647 -17.70 33.44 11.82
N PRO A 648 -17.59 34.10 12.99
CA PRO A 648 -17.85 33.43 14.25
C PRO A 648 -19.29 32.95 14.20
N MET A 649 -19.48 31.66 13.99
CA MET A 649 -20.77 31.03 14.15
C MET A 649 -21.11 31.22 15.63
N GLU A 650 -22.29 31.75 15.96
CA GLU A 650 -22.68 32.00 17.35
C GLU A 650 -22.42 30.74 18.21
N GLU A 651 -21.29 30.75 18.94
CA GLU A 651 -21.04 29.87 20.06
C GLU A 651 -22.19 30.09 21.06
N ILE A 652 -22.56 29.05 21.81
CA ILE A 652 -23.55 29.20 22.89
C ILE A 652 -23.07 30.34 23.79
N SER A 653 -23.76 31.48 23.71
CA SER A 653 -23.44 32.69 24.45
C SER A 653 -24.31 32.79 25.71
N GLU A 654 -25.48 32.14 25.69
CA GLU A 654 -26.44 32.14 26.78
C GLU A 654 -26.58 30.74 27.39
N PRO A 655 -26.60 30.60 28.73
CA PRO A 655 -26.85 29.33 29.39
C PRO A 655 -28.17 28.71 28.91
N GLN A 656 -28.12 27.45 28.47
CA GLN A 656 -29.33 26.71 28.10
C GLN A 656 -29.89 25.97 29.32
N ASP A 657 -31.21 25.84 29.40
CA ASP A 657 -31.92 25.17 30.51
C ASP A 657 -32.59 23.86 30.09
N ALA A 658 -32.23 23.32 28.92
CA ALA A 658 -32.83 22.08 28.42
C ALA A 658 -32.50 20.90 29.35
N PRO A 659 -33.46 19.99 29.62
CA PRO A 659 -33.23 18.83 30.47
C PRO A 659 -32.31 17.77 29.84
N ILE A 660 -32.04 17.86 28.53
CA ILE A 660 -31.23 16.89 27.78
C ILE A 660 -30.19 17.63 26.96
N ILE A 661 -28.94 17.15 27.01
CA ILE A 661 -27.85 17.60 26.15
C ILE A 661 -27.47 16.47 25.21
N VAL A 662 -27.28 16.77 23.93
CA VAL A 662 -26.77 15.84 22.92
C VAL A 662 -25.43 16.36 22.39
N ALA A 663 -24.35 15.66 22.74
CA ALA A 663 -23.01 15.95 22.25
C ALA A 663 -22.73 15.13 20.98
N GLY A 664 -22.73 15.81 19.84
CA GLY A 664 -22.62 15.23 18.50
C GLY A 664 -23.97 15.16 17.77
N PHE A 665 -24.06 15.82 16.62
CA PHE A 665 -25.18 15.87 15.69
C PHE A 665 -24.83 15.20 14.33
N GLY A 666 -24.01 14.15 14.38
CA GLY A 666 -23.80 13.23 13.27
C GLY A 666 -24.99 12.29 13.04
N ARG A 667 -24.79 11.24 12.24
CA ARG A 667 -25.83 10.24 11.88
C ARG A 667 -26.57 9.67 13.09
N TYR A 668 -25.85 9.34 14.16
CA TYR A 668 -26.43 8.81 15.39
C TYR A 668 -27.20 9.88 16.19
N GLY A 669 -26.54 11.00 16.47
CA GLY A 669 -27.11 12.10 17.25
C GLY A 669 -28.35 12.74 16.60
N GLN A 670 -28.40 12.80 15.27
CA GLN A 670 -29.57 13.26 14.53
C GLN A 670 -30.81 12.39 14.78
N ILE A 671 -30.65 11.06 14.76
CA ILE A 671 -31.77 10.14 14.99
C ILE A 671 -32.26 10.28 16.43
N VAL A 672 -31.35 10.29 17.40
CA VAL A 672 -31.70 10.45 18.82
C VAL A 672 -32.42 11.77 19.06
N SER A 673 -31.84 12.89 18.58
CA SER A 673 -32.42 14.22 18.75
C SER A 673 -33.80 14.34 18.11
N ARG A 674 -34.00 13.78 16.91
CA ARG A 674 -35.29 13.81 16.21
C ARG A 674 -36.37 13.03 16.97
N VAL A 675 -36.03 11.87 17.54
CA VAL A 675 -36.98 11.09 18.34
C VAL A 675 -37.39 11.84 19.61
N LEU A 676 -36.43 12.45 20.31
CA LEU A 676 -36.69 13.22 21.54
C LEU A 676 -37.52 14.47 21.27
N MET A 677 -37.17 15.24 20.24
CA MET A 677 -37.91 16.44 19.85
C MET A 677 -39.32 16.10 19.37
N ALA A 678 -39.52 15.00 18.65
CA ALA A 678 -40.85 14.55 18.22
C ALA A 678 -41.77 14.17 19.39
N GLN A 679 -41.20 13.83 20.56
CA GLN A 679 -41.95 13.60 21.81
C GLN A 679 -42.10 14.87 22.66
N GLY A 680 -41.76 16.05 22.12
CA GLY A 680 -41.85 17.33 22.82
C GLY A 680 -40.76 17.56 23.87
N SER A 681 -39.69 16.74 23.89
CA SER A 681 -38.56 16.94 24.82
C SER A 681 -37.59 17.99 24.27
N GLN A 682 -37.34 19.03 25.05
CA GLN A 682 -36.35 20.06 24.70
C GLN A 682 -34.93 19.51 24.88
N CYS A 683 -34.08 19.69 23.86
CA CYS A 683 -32.70 19.22 23.85
C CYS A 683 -31.76 20.35 23.43
N THR A 684 -30.63 20.49 24.12
CA THR A 684 -29.49 21.30 23.66
C THR A 684 -28.55 20.41 22.86
N VAL A 685 -28.28 20.74 21.60
CA VAL A 685 -27.40 19.95 20.74
C VAL A 685 -26.10 20.70 20.47
N LEU A 686 -24.98 20.04 20.70
CA LEU A 686 -23.62 20.54 20.43
C LEU A 686 -22.97 19.76 19.29
N ASP A 687 -22.40 20.45 18.30
CA ASP A 687 -21.51 19.84 17.30
C ASP A 687 -20.35 20.79 16.97
N HIS A 688 -19.23 20.26 16.48
CA HIS A 688 -18.07 21.02 16.03
C HIS A 688 -18.00 21.13 14.50
N ASP A 689 -18.87 20.44 13.76
CA ASP A 689 -18.98 20.54 12.30
C ASP A 689 -19.92 21.69 11.90
N ALA A 690 -19.33 22.72 11.29
CA ALA A 690 -20.06 23.92 10.88
C ALA A 690 -21.06 23.69 9.76
N GLU A 691 -20.74 22.82 8.79
CA GLU A 691 -21.61 22.55 7.65
C GLU A 691 -22.87 21.81 8.10
N MET A 692 -22.71 20.85 9.00
CA MET A 692 -23.81 20.09 9.58
C MET A 692 -24.77 20.98 10.39
N ILE A 693 -24.23 21.98 11.10
CA ILE A 693 -25.03 22.94 11.87
C ILE A 693 -25.83 23.87 10.95
N GLU A 694 -25.22 24.42 9.90
CA GLU A 694 -25.94 25.26 8.93
C GLU A 694 -27.07 24.49 8.26
N ALA A 695 -26.80 23.24 7.84
CA ALA A 695 -27.81 22.36 7.28
C ALA A 695 -28.95 22.13 8.28
N ALA A 696 -28.63 21.79 9.53
CA ALA A 696 -29.61 21.54 10.59
C ALA A 696 -30.50 22.76 10.88
N ARG A 697 -29.91 23.98 10.93
CA ARG A 697 -30.66 25.23 11.16
C ARG A 697 -31.65 25.51 10.03
N ARG A 698 -31.31 25.23 8.77
CA ARG A 698 -32.24 25.36 7.63
C ARG A 698 -33.48 24.47 7.76
N PHE A 699 -33.35 23.34 8.44
CA PHE A 699 -34.46 22.43 8.75
C PHE A 699 -35.14 22.75 10.11
N GLY A 700 -34.82 23.89 10.73
CA GLY A 700 -35.46 24.36 11.96
C GLY A 700 -34.90 23.76 13.25
N TYR A 701 -33.78 23.04 13.21
CA TYR A 701 -33.14 22.50 14.41
C TYR A 701 -32.28 23.55 15.11
N ARG A 702 -32.44 23.70 16.43
CA ARG A 702 -31.55 24.52 17.27
C ARG A 702 -30.31 23.71 17.63
N VAL A 703 -29.31 23.76 16.76
CA VAL A 703 -27.98 23.16 16.98
C VAL A 703 -26.94 24.28 17.18
N PHE A 704 -26.08 24.10 18.15
CA PHE A 704 -25.05 25.05 18.51
C PHE A 704 -23.66 24.53 18.17
N PHE A 705 -22.79 25.45 17.80
CA PHE A 705 -21.38 25.15 17.60
C PHE A 705 -20.70 25.05 18.96
N GLY A 706 -20.02 23.92 19.21
CA GLY A 706 -19.25 23.74 20.42
C GLY A 706 -18.60 22.36 20.53
N ASP A 707 -17.32 22.37 20.90
CA ASP A 707 -16.59 21.16 21.27
C ASP A 707 -17.03 20.71 22.66
N ALA A 708 -17.74 19.59 22.74
CA ALA A 708 -18.20 19.01 24.00
C ALA A 708 -17.06 18.53 24.91
N THR A 709 -15.81 18.47 24.43
CA THR A 709 -14.64 18.20 25.27
C THR A 709 -14.15 19.43 26.06
N ARG A 710 -14.77 20.59 25.86
CA ARG A 710 -14.52 21.83 26.60
C ARG A 710 -15.54 21.99 27.73
N LEU A 711 -15.05 22.09 28.97
CA LEU A 711 -15.88 22.19 30.17
C LEU A 711 -16.76 23.45 30.18
N ASP A 712 -16.22 24.58 29.75
CA ASP A 712 -16.94 25.85 29.64
C ASP A 712 -18.14 25.74 28.70
N LEU A 713 -17.98 25.11 27.54
CA LEU A 713 -19.07 24.90 26.59
C LEU A 713 -20.13 23.92 27.10
N LEU A 714 -19.73 22.86 27.80
CA LEU A 714 -20.69 21.96 28.47
C LEU A 714 -21.51 22.70 29.55
N ARG A 715 -20.90 23.59 30.33
CA ARG A 715 -21.62 24.43 31.30
C ARG A 715 -22.63 25.33 30.61
N THR A 716 -22.21 26.04 29.56
CA THR A 716 -23.13 26.93 28.83
C THR A 716 -24.24 26.16 28.12
N ALA A 717 -23.99 24.91 27.70
CA ALA A 717 -25.02 24.01 27.17
C ALA A 717 -26.05 23.54 28.22
N GLY A 718 -25.85 23.86 29.50
CA GLY A 718 -26.78 23.56 30.58
C GLY A 718 -26.41 22.34 31.41
N ALA A 719 -25.17 21.83 31.33
CA ALA A 719 -24.78 20.57 32.00
C ALA A 719 -24.94 20.59 33.53
N GLU A 720 -25.04 21.77 34.15
CA GLU A 720 -25.31 21.93 35.59
C GLU A 720 -26.78 21.65 35.98
N LYS A 721 -27.71 21.80 35.04
CA LYS A 721 -29.17 21.65 35.28
C LYS A 721 -29.77 20.49 34.50
N ALA A 722 -29.11 20.06 33.43
CA ALA A 722 -29.55 18.97 32.60
C ALA A 722 -29.66 17.68 33.44
N LYS A 723 -30.55 16.79 33.02
CA LYS A 723 -30.74 15.48 33.65
C LYS A 723 -29.98 14.39 32.90
N ILE A 724 -29.88 14.54 31.58
CA ILE A 724 -29.35 13.52 30.68
C ILE A 724 -28.33 14.15 29.73
N LEU A 725 -27.17 13.50 29.58
CA LEU A 725 -26.20 13.79 28.53
C LEU A 725 -26.07 12.58 27.60
N VAL A 726 -26.42 12.80 26.33
CA VAL A 726 -26.23 11.85 25.24
C VAL A 726 -24.87 12.11 24.60
N VAL A 727 -23.95 11.14 24.67
CA VAL A 727 -22.65 11.19 24.02
C VAL A 727 -22.74 10.46 22.68
N ALA A 728 -22.85 11.21 21.59
CA ALA A 728 -23.11 10.74 20.23
C ALA A 728 -21.98 11.07 19.23
N VAL A 729 -20.84 11.56 19.71
CA VAL A 729 -19.66 11.87 18.89
C VAL A 729 -19.09 10.63 18.19
N ASP A 730 -18.40 10.85 17.06
CA ASP A 730 -17.84 9.77 16.24
C ASP A 730 -16.44 9.34 16.69
N ASP A 731 -15.67 10.25 17.30
CA ASP A 731 -14.32 9.94 17.79
C ASP A 731 -14.37 9.28 19.18
N VAL A 732 -13.72 8.13 19.31
CA VAL A 732 -13.69 7.33 20.55
C VAL A 732 -12.97 8.08 21.68
N ALA A 733 -11.86 8.76 21.39
CA ALA A 733 -11.11 9.49 22.40
C ALA A 733 -11.89 10.70 22.92
N GLN A 734 -12.57 11.44 22.04
CA GLN A 734 -13.47 12.53 22.41
C GLN A 734 -14.64 12.02 23.24
N SER A 735 -15.28 10.90 22.85
CA SER A 735 -16.37 10.27 23.60
C SER A 735 -15.97 9.99 25.05
N LEU A 736 -14.85 9.29 25.25
CA LEU A 736 -14.35 8.97 26.58
C LEU A 736 -13.99 10.23 27.38
N LYS A 737 -13.37 11.23 26.74
CA LYS A 737 -13.04 12.51 27.38
C LYS A 737 -14.27 13.28 27.84
N ILE A 738 -15.35 13.31 27.04
CA ILE A 738 -16.63 13.92 27.42
C ILE A 738 -17.22 13.22 28.63
N VAL A 739 -17.20 11.88 28.64
CA VAL A 739 -17.69 11.07 29.77
C VAL A 739 -16.88 11.36 31.04
N ASP A 740 -15.55 11.39 30.94
CA ASP A 740 -14.66 11.66 32.07
C ASP A 740 -14.90 13.08 32.64
N LEU A 741 -15.07 14.08 31.77
CA LEU A 741 -15.43 15.45 32.17
C LEU A 741 -16.80 15.52 32.86
N ALA A 742 -17.80 14.85 32.27
CA ALA A 742 -19.15 14.83 32.80
C ALA A 742 -19.22 14.15 34.17
N ARG A 743 -18.52 13.02 34.35
CA ARG A 743 -18.43 12.33 35.64
C ARG A 743 -17.70 13.16 36.70
N ALA A 744 -16.63 13.86 36.33
CA ALA A 744 -15.86 14.66 37.26
C ALA A 744 -16.59 15.93 37.74
N HIS A 745 -17.32 16.61 36.85
CA HIS A 745 -17.91 17.93 37.14
C HIS A 745 -19.42 17.92 37.32
N PHE A 746 -20.13 16.96 36.75
CA PHE A 746 -21.59 16.87 36.74
C PHE A 746 -22.06 15.46 37.14
N PRO A 747 -21.77 15.02 38.39
CA PRO A 747 -22.07 13.64 38.82
C PRO A 747 -23.56 13.30 38.84
N HIS A 748 -24.44 14.31 38.80
CA HIS A 748 -25.90 14.16 38.73
C HIS A 748 -26.41 13.79 37.32
N LEU A 749 -25.59 13.94 36.27
CA LEU A 749 -26.00 13.61 34.90
C LEU A 749 -26.10 12.11 34.68
N GLU A 750 -27.23 11.70 34.14
CA GLU A 750 -27.41 10.36 33.58
C GLU A 750 -26.81 10.32 32.17
N LEU A 751 -25.86 9.42 31.96
CA LEU A 751 -25.13 9.30 30.70
C LEU A 751 -25.74 8.22 29.80
N VAL A 752 -26.00 8.57 28.54
CA VAL A 752 -26.32 7.63 27.46
C VAL A 752 -25.26 7.77 26.39
N ALA A 753 -24.48 6.72 26.13
CA ALA A 753 -23.34 6.79 25.22
C ALA A 753 -23.48 5.85 24.02
N ARG A 754 -23.07 6.35 22.86
CA ARG A 754 -22.81 5.55 21.65
C ARG A 754 -21.49 4.80 21.81
N ALA A 755 -21.48 3.53 21.45
CA ALA A 755 -20.27 2.75 21.26
C ALA A 755 -20.15 2.31 19.80
N HIS A 756 -18.97 2.50 19.19
CA HIS A 756 -18.64 2.00 17.84
C HIS A 756 -18.50 0.49 17.83
N ASP A 757 -17.76 -0.02 18.80
CA ASP A 757 -17.44 -1.43 18.93
C ASP A 757 -17.52 -1.90 20.39
N VAL A 758 -17.18 -3.17 20.61
CA VAL A 758 -17.19 -3.81 21.93
C VAL A 758 -16.09 -3.25 22.84
N THR A 759 -14.95 -2.84 22.28
CA THR A 759 -13.84 -2.29 23.06
C THR A 759 -14.23 -0.94 23.65
N HIS A 760 -14.80 -0.05 22.84
CA HIS A 760 -15.35 1.23 23.27
C HIS A 760 -16.49 1.02 24.27
N TRP A 761 -17.36 0.03 24.06
CA TRP A 761 -18.41 -0.32 25.02
C TRP A 761 -17.83 -0.68 26.40
N ASN A 762 -16.79 -1.53 26.47
CA ASN A 762 -16.13 -1.88 27.72
C ASN A 762 -15.48 -0.66 28.40
N GLN A 763 -14.80 0.20 27.64
CA GLN A 763 -14.17 1.42 28.16
C GLN A 763 -15.18 2.42 28.75
N LEU A 764 -16.38 2.50 28.18
CA LEU A 764 -17.48 3.31 28.71
C LEU A 764 -18.07 2.70 29.99
N ARG A 765 -18.19 1.37 30.04
CA ARG A 765 -18.65 0.65 31.24
C ARG A 765 -17.70 0.80 32.42
N GLU A 766 -16.39 0.76 32.18
CA GLU A 766 -15.37 1.03 33.23
C GLU A 766 -15.51 2.42 33.84
N ARG A 767 -15.98 3.40 33.06
CA ARG A 767 -16.27 4.78 33.50
C ARG A 767 -17.65 4.90 34.16
N GLY A 768 -18.30 3.78 34.45
CA GLY A 768 -19.60 3.69 35.11
C GLY A 768 -20.76 4.14 34.22
N VAL A 769 -20.63 4.19 32.90
CA VAL A 769 -21.75 4.51 32.00
C VAL A 769 -22.61 3.27 31.86
N MET A 770 -23.81 3.27 32.45
CA MET A 770 -24.67 2.08 32.45
C MET A 770 -25.46 1.93 31.15
N ARG A 771 -25.85 3.03 30.50
CA ARG A 771 -26.64 3.03 29.26
C ARG A 771 -25.73 3.26 28.07
N VAL A 772 -25.21 2.18 27.49
CA VAL A 772 -24.34 2.22 26.31
C VAL A 772 -24.96 1.41 25.19
N GLU A 773 -25.13 2.04 24.03
CA GLU A 773 -25.72 1.44 22.84
C GLU A 773 -24.69 1.30 21.72
N ARG A 774 -24.52 0.07 21.22
CA ARG A 774 -23.64 -0.19 20.08
C ARG A 774 -24.33 0.23 18.78
N GLU A 775 -23.69 1.11 18.04
CA GLU A 775 -24.34 1.85 16.95
C GLU A 775 -24.91 0.97 15.82
N LEU A 776 -24.23 -0.13 15.47
CA LEU A 776 -24.61 -1.01 14.35
C LEU A 776 -25.44 -2.21 14.81
N PHE A 777 -25.57 -2.46 16.11
CA PHE A 777 -26.12 -3.71 16.59
C PHE A 777 -27.61 -3.86 16.24
N GLU A 778 -28.42 -2.88 16.57
CA GLU A 778 -29.87 -2.93 16.32
C GLU A 778 -30.21 -2.86 14.82
N SER A 779 -29.46 -2.11 14.02
CA SER A 779 -29.66 -2.06 12.57
C SER A 779 -29.32 -3.39 11.90
N SER A 780 -28.23 -4.03 12.34
CA SER A 780 -27.83 -5.36 11.85
C SER A 780 -28.84 -6.44 12.20
N LEU A 781 -29.44 -6.40 13.40
CA LEU A 781 -30.53 -7.32 13.79
C LEU A 781 -31.77 -7.15 12.92
N ARG A 782 -32.12 -5.91 12.56
CA ARG A 782 -33.23 -5.64 11.63
C ARG A 782 -32.93 -6.16 10.23
N SER A 783 -31.70 -6.00 9.74
CA SER A 783 -31.29 -6.57 8.45
C SER A 783 -31.33 -8.11 8.47
N ALA A 784 -30.84 -8.74 9.54
CA ALA A 784 -30.92 -10.19 9.72
C ALA A 784 -32.37 -10.68 9.70
N ARG A 785 -33.30 -9.95 10.35
CA ARG A 785 -34.74 -10.23 10.27
C ARG A 785 -35.25 -10.18 8.82
N SER A 786 -34.92 -9.13 8.07
CA SER A 786 -35.33 -9.00 6.67
C SER A 786 -34.77 -10.13 5.80
N VAL A 787 -33.55 -10.59 6.05
CA VAL A 787 -32.98 -11.75 5.36
C VAL A 787 -33.76 -13.03 5.68
N LEU A 788 -34.11 -13.27 6.96
CA LEU A 788 -34.93 -14.43 7.34
C LEU A 788 -36.32 -14.39 6.67
N GLU A 789 -36.95 -13.21 6.61
CA GLU A 789 -38.22 -13.02 5.90
C GLU A 789 -38.09 -13.35 4.41
N LEU A 790 -37.01 -12.92 3.74
CA LEU A 790 -36.74 -13.24 2.33
C LEU A 790 -36.43 -14.73 2.10
N LEU A 791 -35.89 -15.43 3.09
CA LEU A 791 -35.67 -16.87 3.06
C LEU A 791 -36.96 -17.69 3.32
N GLY A 792 -38.11 -17.02 3.49
CA GLY A 792 -39.41 -17.65 3.64
C GLY A 792 -39.87 -17.82 5.10
N HIS A 793 -39.16 -17.28 6.09
CA HIS A 793 -39.67 -17.26 7.46
C HIS A 793 -40.81 -16.25 7.62
N THR A 794 -41.80 -16.56 8.44
CA THR A 794 -42.86 -15.59 8.75
C THR A 794 -42.29 -14.38 9.51
N PRO A 795 -42.84 -13.16 9.33
CA PRO A 795 -42.35 -11.96 10.04
C PRO A 795 -42.34 -12.11 11.57
N HIS A 796 -43.30 -12.87 12.12
CA HIS A 796 -43.34 -13.18 13.55
C HIS A 796 -42.17 -14.08 13.96
N ALA A 797 -41.92 -15.16 13.23
CA ALA A 797 -40.80 -16.07 13.52
C ALA A 797 -39.45 -15.36 13.37
N ALA A 798 -39.24 -14.62 12.29
CA ALA A 798 -38.01 -13.85 12.07
C ALA A 798 -37.77 -12.83 13.19
N ARG A 799 -38.83 -12.13 13.64
CA ARG A 799 -38.74 -11.21 14.78
C ARG A 799 -38.39 -11.93 16.08
N GLN A 800 -39.00 -13.09 16.35
CA GLN A 800 -38.68 -13.87 17.55
C GLN A 800 -37.22 -14.33 17.55
N THR A 801 -36.71 -14.85 16.42
CA THR A 801 -35.31 -15.25 16.28
C THR A 801 -34.36 -14.10 16.54
N ALA A 802 -34.62 -12.93 15.93
CA ALA A 802 -33.81 -11.73 16.15
C ALA A 802 -33.85 -11.26 17.62
N MET A 803 -35.02 -11.31 18.27
CA MET A 803 -35.17 -10.94 19.69
C MET A 803 -34.47 -11.91 20.63
N ARG A 804 -34.49 -13.23 20.36
CA ARG A 804 -33.74 -14.22 21.15
C ARG A 804 -32.24 -14.00 21.02
N PHE A 805 -31.76 -13.83 19.78
CA PHE A 805 -30.36 -13.50 19.55
C PHE A 805 -29.97 -12.21 20.27
N ARG A 806 -30.81 -11.17 20.22
CA ARG A 806 -30.60 -9.92 20.95
C ARG A 806 -30.45 -10.15 22.45
N GLN A 807 -31.39 -10.86 23.08
CA GLN A 807 -31.37 -11.15 24.51
C GLN A 807 -30.12 -11.95 24.91
N HIS A 808 -29.81 -13.01 24.17
CA HIS A 808 -28.62 -13.83 24.41
C HIS A 808 -27.33 -13.01 24.28
N ASN A 809 -27.22 -12.22 23.22
CA ASN A 809 -26.02 -11.43 22.96
C ASN A 809 -25.80 -10.36 24.03
N LEU A 810 -26.85 -9.66 24.47
CA LEU A 810 -26.75 -8.69 25.56
C LEU A 810 -26.37 -9.36 26.89
N ALA A 811 -26.99 -10.51 27.22
CA ALA A 811 -26.65 -11.26 28.42
C ALA A 811 -25.20 -11.77 28.41
N LEU A 812 -24.74 -12.27 27.26
CA LEU A 812 -23.36 -12.73 27.07
C LEU A 812 -22.38 -11.57 27.27
N PHE A 813 -22.63 -10.39 26.71
CA PHE A 813 -21.73 -9.24 26.88
C PHE A 813 -21.62 -8.77 28.33
N GLU A 814 -22.71 -8.80 29.10
CA GLU A 814 -22.64 -8.51 30.54
C GLU A 814 -21.83 -9.56 31.32
N GLN A 815 -21.85 -10.83 30.90
CA GLN A 815 -20.99 -11.88 31.49
C GLN A 815 -19.51 -11.74 31.08
N LEU A 816 -19.24 -11.22 29.88
CA LEU A 816 -17.88 -11.02 29.37
C LEU A 816 -17.20 -9.79 29.97
N HIS A 817 -17.98 -8.77 30.36
CA HIS A 817 -17.44 -7.50 30.83
C HIS A 817 -16.43 -7.63 31.98
N PRO A 818 -16.66 -8.40 33.06
CA PRO A 818 -15.69 -8.53 34.16
C PRO A 818 -14.34 -9.15 33.76
N HIS A 819 -14.29 -9.82 32.61
CA HIS A 819 -13.13 -10.57 32.13
C HIS A 819 -12.55 -9.97 30.85
N TYR A 820 -12.93 -8.75 30.48
CA TYR A 820 -12.57 -8.19 29.18
C TYR A 820 -11.07 -7.89 29.00
N LYS A 821 -10.31 -7.80 30.09
CA LYS A 821 -8.84 -7.68 30.10
C LYS A 821 -8.11 -9.04 30.14
N ASP A 822 -8.84 -10.13 30.35
CA ASP A 822 -8.32 -11.50 30.45
C ASP A 822 -8.71 -12.28 29.18
N SER A 823 -7.83 -12.24 28.18
CA SER A 823 -8.03 -12.83 26.85
C SER A 823 -8.39 -14.33 26.92
N ALA A 824 -7.78 -15.08 27.83
CA ALA A 824 -8.00 -16.52 27.98
C ALA A 824 -9.40 -16.82 28.51
N LYS A 825 -9.83 -16.07 29.53
CA LYS A 825 -11.16 -16.24 30.15
C LYS A 825 -12.27 -15.75 29.24
N LEU A 826 -12.06 -14.64 28.53
CA LEU A 826 -12.98 -14.11 27.53
C LEU A 826 -13.23 -15.11 26.39
N MET A 827 -12.17 -15.76 25.89
CA MET A 827 -12.28 -16.79 24.85
C MET A 827 -13.13 -17.99 25.30
N SER A 828 -12.96 -18.44 26.55
CA SER A 828 -13.73 -19.55 27.10
C SER A 828 -15.22 -19.27 27.18
N VAL A 829 -15.60 -18.07 27.66
CA VAL A 829 -17.00 -17.64 27.81
C VAL A 829 -17.65 -17.38 26.46
N VAL A 830 -16.94 -16.78 25.49
CA VAL A 830 -17.46 -16.61 24.11
C VAL A 830 -17.70 -17.97 23.45
N LYS A 831 -16.77 -18.93 23.59
CA LYS A 831 -16.90 -20.27 23.02
C LYS A 831 -18.09 -21.03 23.61
N GLN A 832 -18.24 -21.00 24.93
CA GLN A 832 -19.39 -21.59 25.64
C GLN A 832 -20.70 -20.91 25.23
N GLY A 833 -20.74 -19.58 25.19
CA GLY A 833 -21.93 -18.82 24.80
C GLY A 833 -22.36 -19.06 23.35
N ARG A 834 -21.41 -19.29 22.43
CA ARG A 834 -21.73 -19.67 21.04
C ARG A 834 -22.31 -21.07 20.96
N GLN A 835 -21.70 -22.05 21.61
CA GLN A 835 -22.18 -23.44 21.63
C GLN A 835 -23.60 -23.52 22.22
N GLN A 836 -23.84 -22.85 23.35
CA GLN A 836 -25.17 -22.79 23.97
C GLN A 836 -26.23 -22.20 23.03
N LEU A 837 -25.93 -21.12 22.31
CA LEU A 837 -26.86 -20.51 21.37
C LEU A 837 -27.13 -21.42 20.16
N GLU A 838 -26.10 -22.06 19.61
CA GLU A 838 -26.22 -22.99 18.49
C GLU A 838 -27.08 -24.20 18.87
N GLU A 839 -26.85 -24.79 20.05
CA GLU A 839 -27.64 -25.89 20.60
C GLU A 839 -29.09 -25.48 20.83
N GLN A 840 -29.33 -24.33 21.47
CA GLN A 840 -30.68 -23.82 21.72
C GLN A 840 -31.43 -23.58 20.40
N MET A 841 -30.81 -22.94 19.41
CA MET A 841 -31.40 -22.68 18.10
C MET A 841 -31.62 -23.97 17.29
N ALA A 842 -30.74 -24.98 17.44
CA ALA A 842 -30.90 -26.29 16.79
C ALA A 842 -32.08 -27.07 17.39
N GLN A 843 -32.20 -27.11 18.72
CA GLN A 843 -33.32 -27.74 19.42
C GLN A 843 -34.66 -27.08 19.04
N GLU A 844 -34.69 -25.76 18.90
CA GLU A 844 -35.90 -25.05 18.48
C GLU A 844 -36.28 -25.32 17.03
N ARG A 845 -35.31 -25.36 16.10
CA ARG A 845 -35.58 -25.76 14.70
C ARG A 845 -36.16 -27.17 14.63
N ALA A 846 -35.63 -28.09 15.43
CA ALA A 846 -36.17 -29.45 15.54
C ALA A 846 -37.59 -29.46 16.13
N ALA A 847 -37.85 -28.69 17.19
CA ALA A 847 -39.18 -28.57 17.79
C ALA A 847 -40.20 -27.91 16.84
N GLN A 848 -39.77 -26.96 16.03
CA GLN A 848 -40.62 -26.27 15.06
C GLN A 848 -40.95 -27.17 13.86
N ALA A 849 -39.98 -27.96 13.38
CA ALA A 849 -40.20 -28.99 12.36
C ALA A 849 -41.17 -30.08 12.85
N GLN A 850 -41.10 -30.47 14.12
CA GLN A 850 -42.03 -31.43 14.73
C GLN A 850 -43.44 -30.88 14.91
N ARG A 851 -43.59 -29.57 15.13
CA ARG A 851 -44.91 -28.91 15.32
C ARG A 851 -45.65 -28.65 14.02
N HIS A 852 -45.02 -28.73 12.84
CA HIS A 852 -45.67 -28.48 11.54
C HIS A 852 -45.30 -29.58 10.50
N PRO A 853 -45.83 -30.82 10.61
CA PRO A 853 -45.61 -31.85 9.60
C PRO A 853 -46.42 -31.63 8.30
N GLY A 854 -47.46 -30.79 8.35
CA GLY A 854 -48.30 -30.44 7.21
C GLY A 854 -48.42 -28.92 7.12
N GLY A 855 -47.92 -28.35 6.02
CA GLY A 855 -48.07 -26.93 5.73
C GLY A 855 -49.53 -26.51 5.69
N TRP A 856 -49.82 -25.29 6.13
CA TRP A 856 -51.05 -24.62 5.75
C TRP A 856 -50.96 -24.35 4.24
N ASN A 857 -51.84 -24.98 3.46
CA ASN A 857 -52.12 -24.60 2.07
C ASN A 857 -52.76 -23.21 2.02
#